data_AF-A0A960PRP2-F1
#
_entry.id   AF-A0A960PRP2-F1
#
_cell.length_a   1.000
_cell.length_b   1.000
_cell.length_c   1.000
_cell.angle_alpha   90.00
_cell.angle_beta   90.00
_cell.angle_gamma   90.00
#
_symmetry.space_group_name_H-M   'P 1'
#
loop_
_entity.id
_entity.type
_entity.pdbx_description
1 polymer ?
#
loop_
_entity_poly.entity_id
_entity_poly.type
_entity_poly.pdbx_seq_one_letter_code
_entity_poly.pdbx_strand_id
1 'polypeptide(L)'
;MTYREVSTTWRRALATGSLAALLLGFHPTPAAADHCDPLPEPTLRLGFNGQAFWIQNDFLSRPNYTQRFVDEYLPLSAQSIRLGIDWQVLEPNPGDRNFEGQNVGWNYTAIVEAFRAQQVEVQGMFNTFPAWVTESTDDDDDGSSYNWDPKAAASATPENLAAMTQTVRETLVHFYLNGCIRRWEFTNEPSREIVPVEGGTAGSIGHPVNYAVWLAAFLDGVSLAEADLAAAGEPVDFEIALGAIDGTDIDNWTNGVLTQPSLSGRAGEIDAIAFHPYDREDVEANGLSSAVLGPGLAAADQHDLEVWITEFGYNDESGGRQRDKLCYAVSWMDAQPRIIHANLHLLHDIDSGDGCQLSDANRDPNCFGLINNDFVSTDESAYDPAIDRKKAWTTYRLLEELLLERSTPLAADGSDCAPAAPTLTFPVADEEVPISGDGAQITFTWDETSDPFDGEDGTLNDSFYQFTLFSCQGDDCSTAIFASAEQPGTLIEAGVNCGQRYRWALWARSDESGVPGPTAEAFFTTACEEVRAGALDFCFAVDTTGSMGPYIAAAKVAATAIVGEVFEVSSSPRVAVTDYRDYPLSPWGGTGDYPFNIRTNFSTDQTEIVNGIQSLNLGFGADFEESVYAGLIGCILGRPGFFYTGPSLDPWRAEAIKAIILMGDAPPHEPEPESGYVLAGVVDEANAGGISTVTAKSLGSGSSPDLRAVLGSAVDPSVC
;
A
#
# COMPACT_ATOMS: atom_id res chain seq x y z
N MET A 1 24.11 -4.51 -8.71
CA MET A 1 25.29 -3.66 -8.47
C MET A 1 25.36 -2.54 -9.49
N THR A 2 24.50 -1.54 -9.28
CA THR A 2 24.62 -0.23 -9.91
C THR A 2 25.71 0.57 -9.20
N TYR A 3 26.20 1.65 -9.82
CA TYR A 3 27.27 2.53 -9.29
C TYR A 3 26.90 3.17 -7.93
N ARG A 4 25.62 3.13 -7.52
CA ARG A 4 25.07 3.69 -6.27
C ARG A 4 25.43 2.88 -5.02
N GLU A 5 25.24 1.56 -5.03
CA GLU A 5 25.54 0.68 -3.87
C GLU A 5 27.03 0.69 -3.49
N VAL A 6 27.91 0.98 -4.45
CA VAL A 6 29.36 1.07 -4.21
C VAL A 6 29.76 2.40 -3.56
N SER A 7 28.88 3.40 -3.50
CA SER A 7 29.24 4.74 -3.01
C SER A 7 29.07 4.88 -1.48
N THR A 8 27.93 4.46 -0.92
CA THR A 8 27.60 4.64 0.51
C THR A 8 28.49 3.80 1.42
N THR A 9 28.61 2.49 1.14
CA THR A 9 29.46 1.58 1.92
C THR A 9 30.95 1.99 1.90
N TRP A 10 31.42 2.57 0.79
CA TRP A 10 32.80 3.06 0.68
C TRP A 10 33.05 4.39 1.42
N ARG A 11 32.05 5.28 1.53
CA ARG A 11 32.16 6.55 2.28
C ARG A 11 32.49 6.31 3.75
N ARG A 12 31.75 5.41 4.41
CA ARG A 12 31.94 5.11 5.84
C ARG A 12 33.21 4.28 6.12
N ALA A 13 33.57 3.36 5.22
CA ALA A 13 34.84 2.63 5.31
C ALA A 13 36.08 3.54 5.22
N LEU A 14 35.99 4.64 4.46
CA LEU A 14 37.05 5.65 4.35
C LEU A 14 37.06 6.62 5.55
N ALA A 15 35.90 7.00 6.09
CA ALA A 15 35.79 7.89 7.25
C ALA A 15 36.26 7.23 8.57
N THR A 16 35.98 5.94 8.77
CA THR A 16 36.32 5.20 9.99
C THR A 16 37.75 4.62 10.00
N GLY A 17 38.52 4.76 8.91
CA GLY A 17 39.89 4.26 8.81
C GLY A 17 40.03 2.72 8.74
N SER A 18 38.93 2.01 8.51
CA SER A 18 38.84 0.54 8.60
C SER A 18 39.22 -0.21 7.30
N LEU A 19 40.24 0.25 6.58
CA LEU A 19 40.62 -0.33 5.27
C LEU A 19 41.39 -1.67 5.35
N ALA A 20 41.59 -2.24 6.54
CA ALA A 20 42.53 -3.36 6.75
C ALA A 20 41.95 -4.77 6.56
N ALA A 21 40.64 -4.95 6.35
CA ALA A 21 40.01 -6.28 6.35
C ALA A 21 39.68 -6.86 4.95
N LEU A 22 39.84 -6.10 3.86
CA LEU A 22 39.27 -6.48 2.56
C LEU A 22 40.27 -7.16 1.60
N LEU A 23 41.04 -8.17 2.03
CA LEU A 23 41.97 -8.88 1.13
C LEU A 23 42.21 -10.38 1.42
N LEU A 24 41.34 -11.06 2.16
CA LEU A 24 41.44 -12.52 2.34
C LEU A 24 40.13 -13.21 1.93
N GLY A 25 40.19 -13.92 0.81
CA GLY A 25 39.09 -14.70 0.25
C GLY A 25 38.64 -15.80 1.22
N PHE A 26 37.50 -15.58 1.85
CA PHE A 26 36.67 -16.62 2.43
C PHE A 26 35.52 -16.92 1.48
N HIS A 27 35.28 -18.20 1.24
CA HIS A 27 34.06 -18.65 0.58
C HIS A 27 32.85 -18.23 1.43
N PRO A 28 31.78 -17.67 0.83
CA PRO A 28 30.59 -17.32 1.58
C PRO A 28 29.95 -18.63 2.09
N THR A 29 29.87 -18.76 3.41
CA THR A 29 28.81 -19.55 4.05
C THR A 29 27.46 -19.07 3.50
N PRO A 30 26.45 -19.95 3.37
CA PRO A 30 25.12 -19.52 2.97
C PRO A 30 24.70 -18.41 3.93
N ALA A 31 24.39 -17.23 3.38
CA ALA A 31 23.90 -16.10 4.15
C ALA A 31 22.69 -16.60 4.94
N ALA A 32 22.67 -16.32 6.25
CA ALA A 32 21.41 -16.35 6.98
C ALA A 32 20.43 -15.47 6.20
N ALA A 33 19.16 -15.87 6.11
CA ALA A 33 18.14 -14.99 5.55
C ALA A 33 18.26 -13.65 6.29
N ASP A 34 18.43 -12.57 5.52
CA ASP A 34 18.62 -11.25 6.10
C ASP A 34 17.37 -10.94 6.92
N HIS A 35 17.54 -10.62 8.21
CA HIS A 35 16.41 -10.31 9.12
C HIS A 35 15.49 -9.22 8.52
N CYS A 36 16.05 -8.39 7.65
CA CYS A 36 15.36 -7.36 6.89
C CYS A 36 15.61 -7.54 5.39
N ASP A 37 14.73 -8.30 4.72
CA ASP A 37 14.71 -8.36 3.26
C ASP A 37 14.63 -6.93 2.68
N PRO A 38 15.56 -6.55 1.79
CA PRO A 38 15.52 -5.25 1.15
C PRO A 38 14.26 -5.16 0.30
N LEU A 39 13.48 -4.11 0.50
CA LEU A 39 12.40 -3.77 -0.42
C LEU A 39 13.01 -3.44 -1.79
N PRO A 40 12.28 -3.69 -2.90
CA PRO A 40 12.67 -3.15 -4.19
C PRO A 40 12.96 -1.65 -4.04
N GLU A 41 14.06 -1.18 -4.62
CA GLU A 41 14.40 0.25 -4.58
C GLU A 41 13.78 0.94 -5.79
N PRO A 42 12.63 1.63 -5.63
CA PRO A 42 12.08 2.46 -6.70
C PRO A 42 13.01 3.64 -6.97
N THR A 43 12.80 4.34 -8.09
CA THR A 43 13.50 5.61 -8.35
C THR A 43 13.06 6.72 -7.38
N LEU A 44 11.77 6.71 -7.01
CA LEU A 44 11.15 7.57 -6.01
C LEU A 44 10.21 6.70 -5.18
N ARG A 45 10.43 6.65 -3.87
CA ARG A 45 9.53 6.00 -2.91
C ARG A 45 8.48 7.00 -2.45
N LEU A 46 7.22 6.70 -2.68
CA LEU A 46 6.11 7.55 -2.27
C LEU A 46 5.41 6.95 -1.04
N GLY A 47 5.00 7.81 -0.13
CA GLY A 47 4.44 7.40 1.15
C GLY A 47 3.58 8.48 1.79
N PHE A 48 3.32 8.31 3.08
CA PHE A 48 2.55 9.25 3.87
C PHE A 48 3.25 9.62 5.17
N ASN A 49 2.94 10.80 5.69
CA ASN A 49 3.20 11.12 7.07
C ASN A 49 2.17 10.47 7.97
N GLY A 50 2.64 9.84 9.04
CA GLY A 50 1.78 9.32 10.10
C GLY A 50 2.41 9.57 11.45
N GLN A 51 1.94 10.61 12.14
CA GLN A 51 2.37 10.83 13.53
C GLN A 51 1.62 9.84 14.42
N ALA A 52 2.29 9.26 15.42
CA ALA A 52 1.70 8.18 16.22
C ALA A 52 0.41 8.61 16.95
N PHE A 53 0.29 9.88 17.33
CA PHE A 53 -0.94 10.42 17.91
C PHE A 53 -2.11 10.50 16.92
N TRP A 54 -1.87 10.49 15.60
CA TRP A 54 -2.90 10.31 14.58
C TRP A 54 -3.30 8.84 14.38
N ILE A 55 -2.54 7.89 14.90
CA ILE A 55 -2.69 6.44 14.64
C ILE A 55 -3.18 5.67 15.87
N GLN A 56 -2.89 6.17 17.08
CA GLN A 56 -3.13 5.44 18.34
C GLN A 56 -3.79 6.26 19.44
N ASN A 57 -4.40 7.40 19.14
CA ASN A 57 -5.12 8.15 20.17
C ASN A 57 -6.32 7.31 20.67
N ASP A 58 -6.11 6.65 21.80
CA ASP A 58 -7.05 5.90 22.62
C ASP A 58 -7.40 4.47 22.14
N PHE A 59 -6.47 3.53 22.35
CA PHE A 59 -6.69 2.06 22.25
C PHE A 59 -7.98 1.59 22.94
N LEU A 60 -8.48 2.30 23.96
CA LEU A 60 -9.68 1.91 24.69
C LEU A 60 -10.97 2.36 24.00
N SER A 61 -10.95 3.44 23.21
CA SER A 61 -12.12 3.90 22.46
C SER A 61 -12.09 3.54 20.97
N ARG A 62 -10.94 3.13 20.42
CA ARG A 62 -10.73 2.84 18.98
C ARG A 62 -9.90 1.56 18.73
N PRO A 63 -10.37 0.36 19.12
CA PRO A 63 -9.56 -0.86 19.14
C PRO A 63 -9.05 -1.36 17.78
N ASN A 64 -9.60 -0.88 16.66
CA ASN A 64 -9.22 -1.31 15.30
C ASN A 64 -8.56 -0.21 14.47
N TYR A 65 -8.35 0.98 15.04
CA TYR A 65 -8.02 2.15 14.23
C TYR A 65 -6.61 2.10 13.63
N THR A 66 -5.61 1.56 14.34
CA THR A 66 -4.29 1.28 13.75
C THR A 66 -4.39 0.31 12.57
N GLN A 67 -5.19 -0.76 12.68
CA GLN A 67 -5.37 -1.71 11.59
C GLN A 67 -6.07 -1.05 10.40
N ARG A 68 -7.13 -0.27 10.62
CA ARG A 68 -7.79 0.51 9.56
C ARG A 68 -6.84 1.46 8.84
N PHE A 69 -5.98 2.15 9.60
CA PHE A 69 -4.97 3.04 9.05
C PHE A 69 -3.97 2.29 8.18
N VAL A 70 -3.54 1.10 8.61
CA VAL A 70 -2.65 0.22 7.83
C VAL A 70 -3.36 -0.36 6.60
N ASP A 71 -4.63 -0.75 6.72
CA ASP A 71 -5.42 -1.35 5.63
C ASP A 71 -5.62 -0.39 4.45
N GLU A 72 -5.63 0.93 4.69
CA GLU A 72 -5.73 1.93 3.61
C GLU A 72 -4.42 2.08 2.80
N TYR A 73 -3.27 1.64 3.30
CA TYR A 73 -2.02 1.67 2.52
C TYR A 73 -2.03 0.65 1.38
N LEU A 74 -2.70 -0.50 1.58
CA LEU A 74 -2.79 -1.58 0.60
C LEU A 74 -3.43 -1.14 -0.73
N PRO A 75 -4.66 -0.59 -0.76
CA PRO A 75 -5.28 -0.15 -2.01
C PRO A 75 -4.58 1.05 -2.65
N LEU A 76 -3.80 1.82 -1.88
CA LEU A 76 -2.97 2.92 -2.38
C LEU A 76 -1.63 2.44 -2.94
N SER A 77 -1.21 1.20 -2.65
CA SER A 77 0.15 0.70 -2.91
C SER A 77 1.25 1.58 -2.32
N ALA A 78 0.94 2.27 -1.22
CA ALA A 78 1.85 3.22 -0.59
C ALA A 78 3.08 2.51 -0.03
N GLN A 79 4.27 2.98 -0.40
CA GLN A 79 5.51 2.22 -0.15
C GLN A 79 6.19 2.55 1.18
N SER A 80 5.83 3.67 1.81
CA SER A 80 6.42 4.07 3.09
C SER A 80 5.51 4.90 3.98
N ILE A 81 5.82 4.90 5.27
CA ILE A 81 5.29 5.81 6.27
C ILE A 81 6.43 6.54 6.99
N ARG A 82 6.30 7.86 7.14
CA ARG A 82 7.12 8.64 8.09
C ARG A 82 6.46 8.67 9.45
N LEU A 83 7.09 8.04 10.44
CA LEU A 83 6.57 7.88 11.79
C LEU A 83 7.36 8.75 12.79
N GLY A 84 6.68 9.69 13.43
CA GLY A 84 7.23 10.45 14.55
C GLY A 84 7.39 9.55 15.77
N ILE A 85 8.63 9.41 16.27
CA ILE A 85 9.00 8.64 17.45
C ILE A 85 9.55 9.62 18.48
N ASP A 86 8.73 9.93 19.48
CA ASP A 86 8.97 11.04 20.40
C ASP A 86 9.84 10.65 21.61
N TRP A 87 10.97 11.34 21.80
CA TRP A 87 11.87 11.11 22.93
C TRP A 87 11.16 11.30 24.27
N GLN A 88 10.29 12.31 24.39
CA GLN A 88 9.54 12.53 25.63
C GLN A 88 8.61 11.37 26.02
N VAL A 89 8.20 10.55 25.05
CA VAL A 89 7.40 9.34 25.27
C VAL A 89 8.30 8.15 25.58
N LEU A 90 9.42 8.04 24.88
CA LEU A 90 10.39 6.97 25.10
C LEU A 90 11.10 7.08 26.45
N GLU A 91 11.40 8.29 26.92
CA GLU A 91 12.13 8.56 28.18
C GLU A 91 11.50 9.73 28.95
N PRO A 92 10.27 9.56 29.49
CA PRO A 92 9.55 10.62 30.20
C PRO A 92 10.27 11.07 31.47
N ASN A 93 11.07 10.18 32.08
CA ASN A 93 11.97 10.50 33.19
C ASN A 93 13.40 10.08 32.82
N PRO A 94 14.45 10.77 33.31
CA PRO A 94 15.83 10.42 32.99
C PRO A 94 16.15 8.95 33.30
N GLY A 95 16.53 8.19 32.27
CA GLY A 95 16.87 6.77 32.35
C GLY A 95 15.68 5.79 32.38
N ASP A 96 14.45 6.28 32.45
CA ASP A 96 13.22 5.46 32.46
C ASP A 96 12.73 5.25 31.04
N ARG A 97 13.43 4.39 30.29
CA ARG A 97 13.14 4.15 28.87
C ARG A 97 12.09 3.07 28.67
N ASN A 98 11.09 3.35 27.85
CA ASN A 98 9.97 2.45 27.58
C ASN A 98 9.58 2.43 26.09
N PHE A 99 9.96 1.34 25.40
CA PHE A 99 9.69 1.14 23.97
C PHE A 99 8.39 0.36 23.69
N GLU A 100 7.81 -0.29 24.71
CA GLU A 100 6.59 -1.11 24.60
C GLU A 100 5.30 -0.34 24.97
N GLY A 101 5.40 0.96 25.25
CA GLY A 101 4.23 1.85 25.26
C GLY A 101 3.38 1.88 26.53
N GLN A 102 3.88 1.38 27.67
CA GLN A 102 3.05 1.29 28.88
C GLN A 102 2.64 2.64 29.51
N ASN A 103 3.24 3.76 29.11
CA ASN A 103 3.08 5.03 29.85
C ASN A 103 2.08 6.03 29.24
N VAL A 104 1.62 5.88 27.99
CA VAL A 104 0.77 6.91 27.33
C VAL A 104 -0.27 6.39 26.32
N GLY A 105 -0.50 5.09 26.26
CA GLY A 105 -1.41 4.50 25.28
C GLY A 105 -0.86 4.45 23.85
N TRP A 106 0.44 4.71 23.67
CA TRP A 106 1.13 4.63 22.38
C TRP A 106 2.08 3.44 22.38
N ASN A 107 1.78 2.43 21.57
CA ASN A 107 2.62 1.28 21.31
C ASN A 107 3.26 1.42 19.93
N TYR A 108 4.37 2.17 19.87
CA TYR A 108 5.16 2.34 18.64
C TYR A 108 5.59 1.00 18.04
N THR A 109 5.96 0.02 18.88
CA THR A 109 6.36 -1.31 18.42
C THR A 109 5.25 -1.96 17.61
N ALA A 110 4.01 -1.94 18.11
CA ALA A 110 2.86 -2.47 17.38
C ALA A 110 2.55 -1.72 16.08
N ILE A 111 2.72 -0.38 16.03
CA ILE A 111 2.56 0.38 14.77
C ILE A 111 3.57 -0.12 13.74
N VAL A 112 4.84 -0.18 14.15
CA VAL A 112 5.96 -0.53 13.28
C VAL A 112 5.83 -1.97 12.77
N GLU A 113 5.47 -2.91 13.65
CA GLU A 113 5.19 -4.30 13.27
C GLU A 113 4.02 -4.41 12.29
N ALA A 114 2.95 -3.62 12.47
CA ALA A 114 1.78 -3.65 11.60
C ALA A 114 2.12 -3.16 10.18
N PHE A 115 2.89 -2.07 10.03
CA PHE A 115 3.36 -1.62 8.73
C PHE A 115 4.34 -2.59 8.09
N ARG A 116 5.25 -3.16 8.89
CA ARG A 116 6.20 -4.18 8.41
C ARG A 116 5.48 -5.40 7.87
N ALA A 117 4.39 -5.83 8.51
CA ALA A 117 3.56 -6.94 8.04
C ALA A 117 2.93 -6.70 6.66
N GLN A 118 2.73 -5.44 6.27
CA GLN A 118 2.24 -5.05 4.93
C GLN A 118 3.37 -4.68 3.96
N GLN A 119 4.62 -4.96 4.31
CA GLN A 119 5.80 -4.59 3.51
C GLN A 119 5.93 -3.08 3.23
N VAL A 120 5.29 -2.24 4.06
CA VAL A 120 5.44 -0.78 4.02
C VAL A 120 6.69 -0.41 4.81
N GLU A 121 7.57 0.39 4.22
CA GLU A 121 8.75 0.86 4.91
C GLU A 121 8.41 1.91 5.97
N VAL A 122 8.94 1.76 7.18
CA VAL A 122 8.85 2.81 8.19
C VAL A 122 10.13 3.65 8.16
N GLN A 123 9.98 4.94 7.88
CA GLN A 123 11.00 5.96 8.14
C GLN A 123 10.77 6.52 9.55
N GLY A 124 11.71 6.30 10.46
CA GLY A 124 11.63 6.82 11.83
C GLY A 124 12.05 8.29 11.89
N MET A 125 11.28 9.14 12.56
CA MET A 125 11.69 10.49 12.89
C MET A 125 11.86 10.59 14.40
N PHE A 126 13.10 10.70 14.87
CA PHE A 126 13.38 10.89 16.29
C PHE A 126 13.12 12.35 16.67
N ASN A 127 12.07 12.61 17.44
CA ASN A 127 11.51 13.94 17.63
C ASN A 127 11.26 14.29 19.11
N THR A 128 10.98 15.57 19.38
CA THR A 128 10.68 16.18 20.70
C THR A 128 11.76 16.02 21.76
N PHE A 129 11.66 16.84 22.81
CA PHE A 129 12.56 16.81 23.96
C PHE A 129 11.73 16.57 25.22
N PRO A 130 12.14 15.63 26.10
CA PRO A 130 11.50 15.48 27.39
C PRO A 130 11.55 16.78 28.20
N ALA A 131 10.52 17.03 29.01
CA ALA A 131 10.43 18.25 29.83
C ALA A 131 11.66 18.47 30.73
N TRP A 132 12.31 17.39 31.19
CA TRP A 132 13.53 17.46 32.02
C TRP A 132 14.80 17.87 31.25
N VAL A 133 14.75 17.90 29.90
CA VAL A 133 15.81 18.43 29.03
C VAL A 133 15.56 19.89 28.66
N THR A 134 14.30 20.32 28.61
CA THR A 134 13.88 21.66 28.20
C THR A 134 13.82 22.64 29.37
N GLU A 135 14.15 23.91 29.14
CA GLU A 135 14.04 24.99 30.11
C GLU A 135 12.62 25.59 30.18
N SER A 136 11.55 24.78 30.12
CA SER A 136 10.18 25.30 30.25
C SER A 136 9.92 25.76 31.69
N THR A 137 9.70 27.06 31.86
CA THR A 137 9.28 27.70 33.11
C THR A 137 7.77 27.96 33.18
N ASP A 138 6.98 27.40 32.27
CA ASP A 138 5.52 27.54 32.37
C ASP A 138 5.00 26.63 33.49
N ASP A 139 5.03 27.19 34.71
CA ASP A 139 4.46 26.66 35.96
C ASP A 139 2.92 26.45 35.88
N ASP A 140 2.28 26.78 34.75
CA ASP A 140 0.84 26.58 34.52
C ASP A 140 0.49 25.16 34.02
N ASP A 141 1.51 24.32 33.78
CA ASP A 141 1.31 22.93 33.38
C ASP A 141 1.14 22.04 34.62
N ASP A 142 -0.07 21.53 34.85
CA ASP A 142 -0.49 20.81 36.06
C ASP A 142 0.11 19.38 36.20
N GLY A 143 1.19 19.10 35.46
CA GLY A 143 1.83 17.79 35.37
C GLY A 143 1.03 16.76 34.59
N SER A 144 -0.07 17.15 33.93
CA SER A 144 -0.91 16.27 33.12
C SER A 144 -0.88 16.55 31.61
N SER A 145 -0.30 17.67 31.18
CA SER A 145 -0.12 17.96 29.76
C SER A 145 1.33 17.69 29.34
N TYR A 146 1.49 16.85 28.31
CA TYR A 146 2.77 16.68 27.64
C TYR A 146 3.08 18.01 26.95
N ASN A 147 4.20 18.64 27.31
CA ASN A 147 4.65 19.86 26.65
C ASN A 147 5.11 19.54 25.22
N TRP A 148 4.15 19.49 24.30
CA TRP A 148 4.38 19.23 22.88
C TRP A 148 5.03 20.40 22.16
N ASP A 149 5.36 21.51 22.84
CA ASP A 149 6.01 22.64 22.19
C ASP A 149 7.49 22.29 21.91
N PRO A 150 7.86 21.97 20.66
CA PRO A 150 9.24 21.65 20.33
C PRO A 150 10.15 22.90 20.46
N LYS A 151 9.56 24.08 20.73
CA LYS A 151 10.23 25.39 20.79
C LYS A 151 10.86 25.71 22.14
N ALA A 152 10.70 24.86 23.15
CA ALA A 152 11.35 25.09 24.44
C ALA A 152 12.87 24.89 24.30
N ALA A 153 13.66 25.86 24.78
CA ALA A 153 15.11 25.80 24.68
C ALA A 153 15.63 24.52 25.38
N ALA A 154 16.28 23.64 24.62
CA ALA A 154 16.84 22.40 25.14
C ALA A 154 18.25 22.65 25.70
N SER A 155 18.48 22.26 26.96
CA SER A 155 19.78 22.46 27.62
C SER A 155 20.75 21.35 27.23
N ALA A 156 21.75 21.68 26.41
CA ALA A 156 22.78 20.73 25.94
C ALA A 156 23.87 20.46 26.99
N THR A 157 23.47 20.08 28.20
CA THR A 157 24.41 19.66 29.26
C THR A 157 25.06 18.32 28.89
N PRO A 158 26.26 18.00 29.40
CA PRO A 158 26.87 16.68 29.20
C PRO A 158 25.95 15.52 29.59
N GLU A 159 25.16 15.68 30.64
CA GLU A 159 24.19 14.69 31.11
C GLU A 159 23.05 14.50 30.11
N ASN A 160 22.49 15.58 29.57
CA ASN A 160 21.38 15.50 28.61
C ASN A 160 21.83 14.95 27.25
N LEU A 161 23.03 15.33 26.79
CA LEU A 161 23.61 14.78 25.56
C LEU A 161 23.92 13.28 25.69
N ALA A 162 24.39 12.84 26.86
CA ALA A 162 24.59 11.42 27.15
C ALA A 162 23.27 10.64 27.19
N ALA A 163 22.21 11.24 27.76
CA ALA A 163 20.89 10.65 27.77
C ALA A 163 20.31 10.51 26.35
N MET A 164 20.40 11.55 25.53
CA MET A 164 20.05 11.50 24.09
C MET A 164 20.77 10.36 23.38
N THR A 165 22.10 10.32 23.51
CA THR A 165 22.96 9.29 22.89
C THR A 165 22.48 7.88 23.25
N GLN A 166 22.21 7.64 24.54
CA GLN A 166 21.80 6.33 25.01
C GLN A 166 20.37 5.99 24.57
N THR A 167 19.45 6.96 24.55
CA THR A 167 18.07 6.73 24.11
C THR A 167 18.01 6.46 22.62
N VAL A 168 18.73 7.22 21.79
CA VAL A 168 18.84 6.96 20.34
C VAL A 168 19.42 5.56 20.10
N ARG A 169 20.51 5.19 20.78
CA ARG A 169 21.10 3.85 20.69
C ARG A 169 20.06 2.74 20.91
N GLU A 170 19.36 2.79 22.04
CA GLU A 170 18.36 1.77 22.39
C GLU A 170 17.15 1.79 21.45
N THR A 171 16.72 2.98 21.00
CA THR A 171 15.63 3.18 20.04
C THR A 171 15.93 2.49 18.71
N LEU A 172 17.09 2.78 18.13
CA LEU A 172 17.48 2.25 16.82
C LEU A 172 17.65 0.73 16.86
N VAL A 173 18.29 0.19 17.91
CA VAL A 173 18.39 -1.26 18.11
C VAL A 173 17.00 -1.90 18.20
N HIS A 174 16.12 -1.35 19.04
CA HIS A 174 14.78 -1.88 19.25
C HIS A 174 13.96 -1.91 17.96
N PHE A 175 13.88 -0.79 17.24
CA PHE A 175 13.05 -0.70 16.04
C PHE A 175 13.66 -1.35 14.80
N TYR A 176 14.99 -1.52 14.74
CA TYR A 176 15.59 -2.38 13.74
C TYR A 176 15.16 -3.84 13.94
N LEU A 177 15.26 -4.34 15.18
CA LEU A 177 14.94 -5.74 15.48
C LEU A 177 13.45 -6.07 15.33
N ASN A 178 12.55 -5.15 15.70
CA ASN A 178 11.10 -5.40 15.63
C ASN A 178 10.47 -4.96 14.29
N GLY A 179 11.11 -4.06 13.56
CA GLY A 179 10.48 -3.32 12.47
C GLY A 179 11.30 -3.11 11.22
N CYS A 180 12.58 -3.45 11.24
CA CYS A 180 13.51 -3.18 10.15
C CYS A 180 13.61 -1.68 9.77
N ILE A 181 13.44 -0.77 10.73
CA ILE A 181 13.62 0.66 10.47
C ILE A 181 15.10 0.96 10.19
N ARG A 182 15.41 1.35 8.96
CA ARG A 182 16.78 1.70 8.52
C ARG A 182 16.98 3.20 8.30
N ARG A 183 15.92 3.92 7.92
CA ARG A 183 15.95 5.36 7.65
C ARG A 183 15.51 6.14 8.87
N TRP A 184 16.37 7.05 9.31
CA TRP A 184 16.13 7.89 10.48
C TRP A 184 16.33 9.37 10.18
N GLU A 185 15.35 10.16 10.56
CA GLU A 185 15.40 11.62 10.50
C GLU A 185 15.60 12.20 11.90
N PHE A 186 16.53 13.14 12.05
CA PHE A 186 16.75 13.82 13.32
C PHE A 186 15.96 15.14 13.44
N THR A 187 14.80 15.03 14.11
CA THR A 187 13.79 16.03 14.53
C THR A 187 12.98 16.74 13.43
N ASN A 188 11.75 17.15 13.78
CA ASN A 188 10.82 17.82 12.88
C ASN A 188 11.01 19.35 12.89
N GLU A 189 11.14 19.99 11.72
CA GLU A 189 11.03 21.45 11.56
C GLU A 189 11.88 22.33 12.47
N PRO A 190 13.15 21.97 12.81
CA PRO A 190 13.97 22.78 13.70
C PRO A 190 14.13 24.23 13.18
N SER A 191 14.21 24.44 11.86
CA SER A 191 14.44 25.77 11.27
C SER A 191 13.31 26.77 11.46
N ARG A 192 12.06 26.33 11.76
CA ARG A 192 10.91 27.23 11.96
C ARG A 192 11.13 28.21 13.13
N GLU A 193 12.07 27.92 14.02
CA GLU A 193 12.45 28.81 15.13
C GLU A 193 13.27 30.05 14.70
N ILE A 194 13.71 30.13 13.43
CA ILE A 194 14.57 31.21 12.92
C ILE A 194 13.77 32.33 12.22
N VAL A 195 12.47 32.14 11.96
CA VAL A 195 11.64 33.14 11.28
C VAL A 195 11.54 34.42 12.16
N PRO A 196 11.74 35.62 11.59
CA PRO A 196 12.34 36.75 12.31
C PRO A 196 11.34 37.45 13.23
N VAL A 197 11.13 36.90 14.41
CA VAL A 197 10.91 37.74 15.58
C VAL A 197 12.31 38.15 16.01
N GLU A 198 12.62 39.45 15.95
CA GLU A 198 13.86 40.04 16.46
C GLU A 198 14.21 39.43 17.83
N GLY A 199 15.04 38.38 17.88
CA GLY A 199 15.37 37.69 19.12
C GLY A 199 15.13 36.18 19.19
N GLY A 200 15.03 35.43 18.07
CA GLY A 200 15.25 33.97 18.11
C GLY A 200 16.49 33.66 18.96
N THR A 201 16.28 33.01 20.10
CA THR A 201 17.29 32.97 21.16
C THR A 201 18.43 32.09 20.68
N ALA A 202 19.68 32.49 20.93
CA ALA A 202 20.85 31.65 20.66
C ALA A 202 20.85 30.30 21.39
N GLY A 203 19.79 29.96 22.15
CA GLY A 203 19.57 28.69 22.84
C GLY A 203 18.50 27.78 22.21
N SER A 204 17.79 28.21 21.16
CA SER A 204 16.76 27.38 20.50
C SER A 204 17.40 26.30 19.62
N ILE A 205 16.75 25.14 19.44
CA ILE A 205 17.33 24.04 18.66
C ILE A 205 17.43 24.36 17.17
N GLY A 206 16.57 25.24 16.67
CA GLY A 206 16.61 25.71 15.30
C GLY A 206 17.87 26.46 14.91
N HIS A 207 18.59 27.04 15.86
CA HIS A 207 19.86 27.69 15.55
C HIS A 207 20.90 26.64 15.11
N PRO A 208 21.59 26.81 13.95
CA PRO A 208 22.48 25.78 13.38
C PRO A 208 23.55 25.25 14.34
N VAL A 209 24.08 26.12 15.21
CA VAL A 209 25.07 25.75 16.25
C VAL A 209 24.48 24.77 17.26
N ASN A 210 23.25 24.98 17.71
CA ASN A 210 22.62 24.15 18.73
C ASN A 210 22.13 22.85 18.12
N TYR A 211 21.52 22.92 16.93
CA TYR A 211 21.14 21.75 16.17
C TYR A 211 22.32 20.80 15.97
N ALA A 212 23.47 21.31 15.55
CA ALA A 212 24.67 20.52 15.33
C ALA A 212 25.25 19.87 16.58
N VAL A 213 24.99 20.41 17.78
CA VAL A 213 25.40 19.78 19.05
C VAL A 213 24.51 18.58 19.36
N TRP A 214 23.20 18.73 19.19
CA TRP A 214 22.25 17.63 19.39
C TRP A 214 22.35 16.55 18.31
N LEU A 215 22.57 16.94 17.05
CA LEU A 215 22.82 16.00 15.96
C LEU A 215 24.08 15.17 16.21
N ALA A 216 25.14 15.77 16.77
CA ALA A 216 26.33 15.00 17.15
C ALA A 216 26.02 13.92 18.20
N ALA A 217 25.20 14.24 19.23
CA ALA A 217 24.77 13.24 20.22
C ALA A 217 23.85 12.17 19.61
N PHE A 218 22.98 12.56 18.67
CA PHE A 218 22.16 11.61 17.91
C PHE A 218 23.04 10.64 17.11
N LEU A 219 24.00 11.15 16.33
CA LEU A 219 24.93 10.34 15.53
C LEU A 219 25.84 9.44 16.40
N ASP A 220 26.21 9.88 17.60
CA ASP A 220 26.91 9.03 18.59
C ASP A 220 26.03 7.83 18.99
N GLY A 221 24.72 8.06 19.18
CA GLY A 221 23.75 7.00 19.44
C GLY A 221 23.61 6.03 18.28
N VAL A 222 23.56 6.53 17.03
CA VAL A 222 23.55 5.72 15.79
C VAL A 222 24.78 4.81 15.75
N SER A 223 25.98 5.37 15.93
CA SER A 223 27.24 4.62 15.89
C SER A 223 27.27 3.49 16.95
N LEU A 224 26.69 3.73 18.14
CA LEU A 224 26.60 2.72 19.18
C LEU A 224 25.55 1.64 18.85
N ALA A 225 24.44 2.00 18.21
CA ALA A 225 23.43 1.04 17.76
C ALA A 225 23.99 0.09 16.70
N GLU A 226 24.69 0.62 15.70
CA GLU A 226 25.37 -0.18 14.66
C GLU A 226 26.39 -1.14 15.28
N ALA A 227 27.16 -0.67 16.27
CA ALA A 227 28.12 -1.51 16.99
C ALA A 227 27.45 -2.64 17.77
N ASP A 228 26.33 -2.36 18.45
CA ASP A 228 25.56 -3.37 19.19
C ASP A 228 24.96 -4.43 18.25
N LEU A 229 24.36 -4.00 17.14
CA LEU A 229 23.75 -4.89 16.16
C LEU A 229 24.81 -5.72 15.42
N ALA A 230 25.95 -5.12 15.03
CA ALA A 230 27.07 -5.86 14.47
C ALA A 230 27.64 -6.89 15.46
N ALA A 231 27.73 -6.55 16.75
CA ALA A 231 28.14 -7.50 17.79
C ALA A 231 27.13 -8.63 18.00
N ALA A 232 25.85 -8.39 17.73
CA ALA A 232 24.78 -9.38 17.74
C ALA A 232 24.72 -10.25 16.47
N GLY A 233 25.53 -9.93 15.45
CA GLY A 233 25.52 -10.65 14.16
C GLY A 233 24.57 -10.07 13.12
N GLU A 234 24.01 -8.89 13.37
CA GLU A 234 23.02 -8.19 12.54
C GLU A 234 23.61 -6.85 12.04
N PRO A 235 24.71 -6.83 11.27
CA PRO A 235 25.30 -5.57 10.83
C PRO A 235 24.29 -4.76 10.00
N VAL A 236 24.08 -3.49 10.38
CA VAL A 236 23.21 -2.56 9.69
C VAL A 236 23.98 -1.28 9.35
N ASP A 237 23.59 -0.65 8.26
CA ASP A 237 24.00 0.70 7.88
C ASP A 237 22.75 1.59 7.97
N PHE A 238 22.62 2.39 9.04
CA PHE A 238 21.46 3.27 9.18
C PHE A 238 21.62 4.49 8.26
N GLU A 239 20.59 4.82 7.51
CA GLU A 239 20.56 6.02 6.67
C GLU A 239 20.03 7.20 7.48
N ILE A 240 20.80 8.28 7.59
CA ILE A 240 20.50 9.41 8.47
C ILE A 240 20.19 10.68 7.68
N ALA A 241 19.03 11.29 7.95
CA ALA A 241 18.67 12.60 7.43
C ALA A 241 18.79 13.71 8.49
N LEU A 242 19.31 14.86 8.04
CA LEU A 242 19.16 16.14 8.73
C LEU A 242 17.68 16.54 8.70
N GLY A 243 17.08 16.74 9.87
CA GLY A 243 15.64 16.88 10.04
C GLY A 243 15.01 18.17 9.49
N ALA A 244 13.75 18.00 9.10
CA ALA A 244 12.98 18.78 8.15
C ALA A 244 13.09 20.30 8.23
N ILE A 245 13.45 20.97 7.15
CA ILE A 245 13.62 22.42 7.12
C ILE A 245 12.42 23.04 6.40
N ASP A 246 11.77 24.03 7.02
CA ASP A 246 10.81 24.91 6.34
C ASP A 246 11.53 26.20 5.91
N GLY A 247 11.34 26.59 4.65
CA GLY A 247 11.64 27.94 4.17
C GLY A 247 12.75 28.05 3.12
N THR A 248 12.87 29.26 2.57
CA THR A 248 13.75 29.59 1.43
C THR A 248 15.24 29.74 1.78
N ASP A 249 15.62 29.63 3.06
CA ASP A 249 17.01 29.80 3.54
C ASP A 249 17.70 28.49 3.93
N ILE A 250 17.18 27.37 3.43
CA ILE A 250 17.68 26.01 3.70
C ILE A 250 19.18 25.84 3.40
N ASP A 251 19.70 26.51 2.37
CA ASP A 251 21.11 26.41 1.99
C ASP A 251 22.01 26.95 3.08
N ASN A 252 21.68 28.12 3.61
CA ASN A 252 22.46 28.76 4.65
C ASN A 252 22.32 28.03 5.97
N TRP A 253 21.13 27.52 6.28
CA TRP A 253 20.92 26.70 7.48
C TRP A 253 21.72 25.40 7.42
N THR A 254 21.59 24.64 6.33
CA THR A 254 22.28 23.35 6.12
C THR A 254 23.79 23.53 6.14
N ASN A 255 24.31 24.52 5.41
CA ASN A 255 25.73 24.87 5.47
C ASN A 255 26.14 25.31 6.88
N GLY A 256 25.28 26.07 7.55
CA GLY A 256 25.48 26.51 8.93
C GLY A 256 25.62 25.33 9.88
N VAL A 257 24.83 24.27 9.74
CA VAL A 257 24.90 23.04 10.55
C VAL A 257 26.14 22.24 10.20
N LEU A 258 26.32 21.87 8.93
CA LEU A 258 27.38 20.95 8.49
C LEU A 258 28.80 21.49 8.67
N THR A 259 28.96 22.82 8.80
CA THR A 259 30.25 23.45 9.08
C THR A 259 30.55 23.64 10.57
N GLN A 260 29.65 23.23 11.46
CA GLN A 260 29.88 23.37 12.90
C GLN A 260 31.02 22.46 13.40
N PRO A 261 31.83 22.94 14.35
CA PRO A 261 32.91 22.13 14.93
C PRO A 261 32.45 20.81 15.56
N SER A 262 31.23 20.74 16.09
CA SER A 262 30.66 19.51 16.69
C SER A 262 30.46 18.38 15.67
N LEU A 263 30.38 18.70 14.38
CA LEU A 263 30.22 17.74 13.27
C LEU A 263 31.51 17.58 12.45
N SER A 264 32.63 18.15 12.89
CA SER A 264 33.90 18.10 12.17
C SER A 264 34.35 16.65 11.95
N GLY A 265 34.43 16.25 10.68
CA GLY A 265 34.79 14.89 10.26
C GLY A 265 33.63 13.88 10.21
N ARG A 266 32.41 14.31 10.54
CA ARG A 266 31.20 13.46 10.63
C ARG A 266 30.21 13.67 9.50
N ALA A 267 30.48 14.58 8.55
CA ALA A 267 29.58 14.87 7.45
C ALA A 267 29.24 13.63 6.58
N GLY A 268 30.12 12.61 6.55
CA GLY A 268 29.86 11.35 5.85
C GLY A 268 29.01 10.34 6.63
N GLU A 269 28.58 10.66 7.85
CA GLU A 269 27.58 9.91 8.63
C GLU A 269 26.15 10.37 8.34
N ILE A 270 25.99 11.39 7.49
CA ILE A 270 24.71 11.96 7.09
C ILE A 270 24.50 11.59 5.61
N ASP A 271 23.34 11.02 5.31
CA ASP A 271 23.02 10.47 4.00
C ASP A 271 22.07 11.39 3.23
N ALA A 272 21.19 12.11 3.93
CA ALA A 272 20.16 12.94 3.31
C ALA A 272 19.86 14.26 4.04
N ILE A 273 19.16 15.14 3.34
CA ILE A 273 18.47 16.31 3.89
C ILE A 273 16.97 16.02 3.84
N ALA A 274 16.28 16.07 4.98
CA ALA A 274 14.84 16.05 5.07
C ALA A 274 14.29 17.47 4.81
N PHE A 275 13.26 17.58 3.97
CA PHE A 275 12.76 18.88 3.52
C PHE A 275 11.24 18.94 3.41
N HIS A 276 10.66 20.07 3.83
CA HIS A 276 9.22 20.35 3.82
C HIS A 276 8.91 21.52 2.86
N PRO A 277 8.75 21.26 1.55
CA PRO A 277 8.53 22.31 0.55
C PRO A 277 7.09 22.84 0.53
N TYR A 278 6.51 23.19 1.69
CA TYR A 278 5.20 23.84 1.71
C TYR A 278 5.30 25.25 1.10
N ASP A 279 4.50 25.51 0.06
CA ASP A 279 4.45 26.85 -0.50
C ASP A 279 3.67 27.79 0.44
N ARG A 280 4.38 28.77 1.02
CA ARG A 280 3.81 29.71 1.99
C ARG A 280 3.29 30.99 1.35
N GLU A 281 3.58 31.24 0.08
CA GLU A 281 3.01 32.35 -0.69
C GLU A 281 2.23 31.70 -1.84
N ASP A 282 1.07 32.20 -2.25
CA ASP A 282 0.22 31.58 -3.28
C ASP A 282 0.85 31.63 -4.70
N VAL A 283 2.11 31.22 -4.84
CA VAL A 283 2.92 31.35 -6.04
C VAL A 283 2.59 30.21 -6.99
N GLU A 284 1.52 30.50 -7.72
CA GLU A 284 1.08 29.91 -8.99
C GLU A 284 0.31 28.59 -8.94
N ALA A 285 -0.60 28.48 -9.90
CA ALA A 285 -1.52 27.37 -10.12
C ALA A 285 -0.85 26.02 -10.45
N ASN A 286 0.47 25.91 -10.34
CA ASN A 286 1.29 24.86 -10.96
C ASN A 286 2.19 24.09 -9.97
N GLY A 287 1.83 23.96 -8.68
CA GLY A 287 2.53 23.04 -7.75
C GLY A 287 3.97 23.43 -7.36
N LEU A 288 4.70 22.49 -6.72
CA LEU A 288 6.07 22.65 -6.21
C LEU A 288 7.00 23.33 -7.24
N SER A 289 7.40 24.58 -7.00
CA SER A 289 8.27 25.29 -7.93
C SER A 289 9.75 25.03 -7.65
N SER A 290 10.60 25.15 -8.69
CA SER A 290 12.06 25.14 -8.54
C SER A 290 12.57 26.23 -7.59
N ALA A 291 11.77 27.26 -7.28
CA ALA A 291 12.15 28.31 -6.34
C ALA A 291 12.08 27.82 -4.88
N VAL A 292 11.17 26.90 -4.57
CA VAL A 292 11.02 26.33 -3.22
C VAL A 292 12.06 25.23 -2.98
N LEU A 293 12.27 24.34 -3.97
CA LEU A 293 13.15 23.18 -3.85
C LEU A 293 14.59 23.42 -4.32
N GLY A 294 14.80 24.43 -5.16
CA GLY A 294 16.10 24.74 -5.75
C GLY A 294 17.21 24.96 -4.73
N PRO A 295 16.97 25.71 -3.64
CA PRO A 295 17.92 25.78 -2.53
C PRO A 295 18.24 24.38 -1.97
N GLY A 296 17.25 23.64 -1.45
CA GLY A 296 17.49 22.32 -0.85
C GLY A 296 18.28 21.36 -1.75
N LEU A 297 17.99 21.35 -3.05
CA LEU A 297 18.76 20.60 -4.05
C LEU A 297 20.21 21.11 -4.22
N ALA A 298 20.43 22.42 -4.21
CA ALA A 298 21.76 23.01 -4.27
C ALA A 298 22.61 22.67 -3.02
N ALA A 299 21.99 22.70 -1.83
CA ALA A 299 22.63 22.26 -0.59
C ALA A 299 22.98 20.77 -0.64
N ALA A 300 22.06 19.93 -1.12
CA ALA A 300 22.29 18.50 -1.30
C ALA A 300 23.44 18.23 -2.27
N ASP A 301 23.48 18.92 -3.41
CA ASP A 301 24.57 18.78 -4.39
C ASP A 301 25.92 19.25 -3.85
N GLN A 302 25.93 20.32 -3.04
CA GLN A 302 27.16 20.84 -2.44
C GLN A 302 27.80 19.83 -1.47
N HIS A 303 26.99 19.07 -0.75
CA HIS A 303 27.44 18.10 0.27
C HIS A 303 27.34 16.64 -0.18
N ASP A 304 26.91 16.41 -1.42
CA ASP A 304 26.66 15.10 -2.02
C ASP A 304 25.73 14.22 -1.18
N LEU A 305 24.65 14.84 -0.71
CA LEU A 305 23.56 14.24 0.05
C LEU A 305 22.38 13.90 -0.86
N GLU A 306 21.52 12.99 -0.41
CA GLU A 306 20.20 12.77 -0.97
C GLU A 306 19.19 13.78 -0.41
N VAL A 307 18.00 13.83 -1.01
CA VAL A 307 16.89 14.65 -0.53
C VAL A 307 15.71 13.74 -0.23
N TRP A 308 15.22 13.82 1.00
CA TRP A 308 13.98 13.19 1.43
C TRP A 308 12.93 14.28 1.58
N ILE A 309 11.88 14.24 0.77
CA ILE A 309 10.73 15.14 0.92
C ILE A 309 9.85 14.55 2.00
N THR A 310 10.18 14.87 3.24
CA THR A 310 9.59 14.20 4.40
C THR A 310 8.21 14.69 4.72
N GLU A 311 7.80 15.87 4.25
CA GLU A 311 6.42 16.31 4.19
C GLU A 311 6.20 17.19 2.97
N PHE A 312 5.18 16.88 2.18
CA PHE A 312 4.60 17.81 1.22
C PHE A 312 3.09 17.59 1.21
N GLY A 313 2.30 18.56 0.79
CA GLY A 313 0.86 18.38 0.77
C GLY A 313 0.12 19.64 0.42
N TYR A 314 -1.15 19.47 0.12
CA TYR A 314 -2.05 20.55 -0.26
C TYR A 314 -3.37 20.33 0.47
N ASN A 315 -3.93 21.43 0.97
CA ASN A 315 -5.31 21.45 1.41
C ASN A 315 -6.25 21.34 0.20
N ASP A 316 -7.42 20.74 0.43
CA ASP A 316 -8.50 20.73 -0.55
C ASP A 316 -9.22 22.08 -0.60
N GLU A 317 -8.55 23.11 -1.14
CA GLU A 317 -9.12 24.45 -1.34
C GLU A 317 -10.37 24.41 -2.22
N SER A 318 -11.25 25.42 -2.09
CA SER A 318 -12.41 25.63 -2.95
C SER A 318 -12.02 25.52 -4.43
N GLY A 319 -12.39 24.41 -5.07
CA GLY A 319 -12.09 24.09 -6.46
C GLY A 319 -11.39 22.75 -6.72
N GLY A 320 -11.17 21.88 -5.71
CA GLY A 320 -10.72 20.50 -5.95
C GLY A 320 -9.30 20.35 -6.52
N ARG A 321 -8.47 21.39 -6.40
CA ARG A 321 -7.12 21.45 -7.00
C ARG A 321 -6.09 20.59 -6.28
N GLN A 322 -6.44 19.94 -5.17
CA GLN A 322 -5.53 19.06 -4.42
C GLN A 322 -4.95 17.96 -5.31
N ARG A 323 -5.80 17.33 -6.15
CA ARG A 323 -5.39 16.35 -7.16
C ARG A 323 -4.33 16.89 -8.10
N ASP A 324 -4.60 18.03 -8.74
CA ASP A 324 -3.76 18.54 -9.82
C ASP A 324 -2.38 18.95 -9.28
N LYS A 325 -2.37 19.58 -8.09
CA LYS A 325 -1.14 19.92 -7.38
C LYS A 325 -0.35 18.67 -6.98
N LEU A 326 -1.03 17.60 -6.53
CA LEU A 326 -0.39 16.31 -6.20
C LEU A 326 0.28 15.66 -7.41
N CYS A 327 -0.45 15.55 -8.53
CA CYS A 327 0.07 15.03 -9.80
C CYS A 327 1.32 15.77 -10.25
N TYR A 328 1.26 17.10 -10.28
CA TYR A 328 2.40 17.92 -10.67
C TYR A 328 3.59 17.73 -9.72
N ALA A 329 3.34 17.80 -8.41
CA ALA A 329 4.40 17.69 -7.40
C ALA A 329 5.16 16.37 -7.50
N VAL A 330 4.44 15.24 -7.57
CA VAL A 330 5.07 13.92 -7.65
C VAL A 330 5.81 13.74 -8.97
N SER A 331 5.23 14.15 -10.09
CA SER A 331 5.88 14.07 -11.40
C SER A 331 7.17 14.91 -11.46
N TRP A 332 7.15 16.10 -10.85
CA TRP A 332 8.32 16.96 -10.77
C TRP A 332 9.41 16.37 -9.85
N MET A 333 9.03 15.88 -8.66
CA MET A 333 9.95 15.29 -7.68
C MET A 333 10.65 14.07 -8.28
N ASP A 334 9.89 13.25 -8.97
CA ASP A 334 10.39 12.07 -9.64
C ASP A 334 11.44 12.37 -10.73
N ALA A 335 11.30 13.49 -11.43
CA ALA A 335 12.29 13.94 -12.40
C ALA A 335 13.60 14.43 -11.74
N GLN A 336 13.66 14.55 -10.40
CA GLN A 336 14.86 14.98 -9.68
C GLN A 336 15.70 13.78 -9.22
N PRO A 337 16.95 13.62 -9.69
CA PRO A 337 17.75 12.43 -9.39
C PRO A 337 18.20 12.32 -7.92
N ARG A 338 18.12 13.42 -7.16
CA ARG A 338 18.49 13.48 -5.73
C ARG A 338 17.31 13.18 -4.81
N ILE A 339 16.08 13.26 -5.30
CA ILE A 339 14.88 12.98 -4.51
C ILE A 339 14.58 11.50 -4.64
N ILE A 340 14.74 10.76 -3.54
CA ILE A 340 14.50 9.32 -3.52
C ILE A 340 13.30 8.92 -2.67
N HIS A 341 12.81 9.85 -1.84
CA HIS A 341 11.74 9.61 -0.88
C HIS A 341 10.81 10.82 -0.82
N ALA A 342 9.50 10.60 -0.84
CA ALA A 342 8.50 11.64 -0.66
C ALA A 342 7.31 11.13 0.18
N ASN A 343 6.97 11.82 1.26
CA ASN A 343 5.83 11.47 2.12
C ASN A 343 4.76 12.57 2.09
N LEU A 344 3.56 12.22 1.65
CA LEU A 344 2.42 13.14 1.60
C LEU A 344 1.88 13.40 3.02
N HIS A 345 1.61 14.65 3.34
CA HIS A 345 0.94 15.12 4.54
C HIS A 345 -0.51 15.47 4.15
N LEU A 346 -1.53 14.68 4.47
CA LEU A 346 -1.58 13.42 5.27
C LEU A 346 -2.47 12.37 4.58
N LEU A 347 -2.54 11.15 5.14
CA LEU A 347 -3.48 10.12 4.66
C LEU A 347 -4.95 10.55 4.84
N HIS A 348 -5.32 11.04 6.03
CA HIS A 348 -6.68 11.44 6.35
C HIS A 348 -6.72 12.84 6.97
N ASP A 349 -7.89 13.46 6.92
CA ASP A 349 -8.19 14.74 7.55
C ASP A 349 -8.16 14.65 9.08
N ILE A 350 -7.87 15.77 9.72
CA ILE A 350 -7.77 15.86 11.18
C ILE A 350 -9.14 16.20 11.78
N ASP A 351 -9.53 15.47 12.83
CA ASP A 351 -10.76 15.74 13.56
C ASP A 351 -10.64 16.97 14.45
N SER A 352 -11.13 18.11 13.95
CA SER A 352 -11.25 19.33 14.73
C SER A 352 -12.64 19.55 15.33
N GLY A 353 -13.60 18.64 15.10
CA GLY A 353 -15.00 18.82 15.51
C GLY A 353 -15.77 19.92 14.76
N ASP A 354 -15.09 20.80 14.03
CA ASP A 354 -15.69 21.89 13.24
C ASP A 354 -15.84 21.53 11.75
N GLY A 355 -15.36 20.35 11.32
CA GLY A 355 -15.30 19.92 9.93
C GLY A 355 -14.28 20.72 9.13
N CYS A 356 -14.06 20.34 7.87
CA CYS A 356 -13.23 21.11 6.95
C CYS A 356 -13.90 22.47 6.65
N GLN A 357 -13.59 23.50 7.46
CA GLN A 357 -14.15 24.82 7.24
C GLN A 357 -13.23 25.59 6.29
N LEU A 358 -13.56 25.51 5.00
CA LEU A 358 -13.07 26.41 3.96
C LEU A 358 -13.61 27.83 4.19
N SER A 359 -13.23 28.46 5.31
CA SER A 359 -13.43 29.89 5.49
C SER A 359 -12.36 30.62 4.69
N ASP A 360 -12.81 31.53 3.84
CA ASP A 360 -11.98 32.28 2.89
C ASP A 360 -10.73 32.85 3.55
N ALA A 361 -9.57 32.31 3.16
CA ALA A 361 -8.21 32.81 3.39
C ALA A 361 -7.34 32.21 4.52
N ASN A 362 -7.63 31.05 5.13
CA ASN A 362 -6.61 30.40 5.97
C ASN A 362 -6.54 28.88 5.83
N ARG A 363 -5.30 28.39 5.69
CA ARG A 363 -4.84 27.00 5.66
C ARG A 363 -5.39 26.24 6.86
N ASP A 364 -6.53 25.61 6.69
CA ASP A 364 -7.02 24.69 7.70
C ASP A 364 -6.12 23.43 7.64
N PRO A 365 -5.27 23.18 8.66
CA PRO A 365 -4.47 21.95 8.71
C PRO A 365 -5.34 20.70 8.68
N ASN A 366 -6.65 20.84 8.92
CA ASN A 366 -7.58 19.74 8.98
C ASN A 366 -7.94 19.13 7.63
N CYS A 367 -7.57 19.75 6.50
CA CYS A 367 -8.05 19.35 5.16
C CYS A 367 -6.96 18.85 4.20
N PHE A 368 -5.84 18.36 4.75
CA PHE A 368 -4.70 17.84 3.99
C PHE A 368 -4.83 16.37 3.62
N GLY A 369 -5.78 15.65 4.21
CA GLY A 369 -6.00 14.23 4.00
C GLY A 369 -6.41 13.91 2.57
N LEU A 370 -6.10 12.69 2.13
CA LEU A 370 -6.72 12.04 0.98
C LEU A 370 -8.06 11.39 1.35
N ILE A 371 -8.31 11.18 2.63
CA ILE A 371 -9.53 10.62 3.19
C ILE A 371 -10.16 11.65 4.14
N ASN A 372 -11.48 11.76 4.12
CA ASN A 372 -12.25 12.66 4.97
C ASN A 372 -12.18 12.27 6.46
N ASN A 373 -12.61 13.20 7.31
CA ASN A 373 -12.54 13.07 8.76
C ASN A 373 -13.35 11.90 9.34
N ASP A 374 -14.38 11.42 8.63
CA ASP A 374 -15.19 10.27 9.04
C ASP A 374 -14.35 8.99 9.20
N PHE A 375 -13.17 8.94 8.58
CA PHE A 375 -12.13 7.92 8.78
C PHE A 375 -11.76 7.71 10.25
N VAL A 376 -11.70 8.80 11.03
CA VAL A 376 -11.31 8.74 12.44
C VAL A 376 -12.49 8.56 13.40
N SER A 377 -13.71 8.41 12.86
CA SER A 377 -14.91 8.23 13.66
C SER A 377 -14.83 6.98 14.54
N THR A 378 -15.26 7.10 15.79
CA THR A 378 -15.41 5.97 16.72
C THR A 378 -16.63 5.11 16.40
N ASP A 379 -17.56 5.60 15.57
CA ASP A 379 -18.73 4.85 15.13
C ASP A 379 -18.37 4.04 13.87
N GLU A 380 -18.02 2.77 14.05
CA GLU A 380 -17.65 1.89 12.92
C GLU A 380 -18.76 1.77 11.86
N SER A 381 -20.03 2.04 12.21
CA SER A 381 -21.16 2.03 11.28
C SER A 381 -21.28 3.29 10.43
N ALA A 382 -20.57 4.37 10.80
CA ALA A 382 -20.54 5.62 10.06
C ALA A 382 -19.43 5.67 9.00
N TYR A 383 -18.42 4.81 9.11
CA TYR A 383 -17.34 4.72 8.12
C TYR A 383 -17.78 3.90 6.91
N ASP A 384 -17.80 4.55 5.75
CA ASP A 384 -17.97 3.91 4.45
C ASP A 384 -16.74 4.23 3.58
N PRO A 385 -15.84 3.26 3.34
CA PRO A 385 -14.62 3.50 2.55
C PRO A 385 -14.91 3.96 1.12
N ALA A 386 -16.12 3.76 0.60
CA ALA A 386 -16.52 4.26 -0.71
C ALA A 386 -16.91 5.75 -0.69
N ILE A 387 -17.30 6.31 0.46
CA ILE A 387 -17.81 7.69 0.59
C ILE A 387 -16.72 8.63 1.11
N ASP A 388 -15.74 8.10 1.85
CA ASP A 388 -14.78 8.93 2.58
C ASP A 388 -13.50 9.28 1.81
N ARG A 389 -13.30 8.78 0.58
CA ARG A 389 -12.09 9.05 -0.22
C ARG A 389 -12.25 10.30 -1.09
N LYS A 390 -11.26 11.19 -1.10
CA LYS A 390 -11.22 12.39 -1.95
C LYS A 390 -10.64 12.09 -3.34
N LYS A 391 -10.87 12.99 -4.31
CA LYS A 391 -10.28 12.89 -5.67
C LYS A 391 -8.74 12.70 -5.66
N ALA A 392 -8.06 13.30 -4.70
CA ALA A 392 -6.61 13.16 -4.56
C ALA A 392 -6.16 11.74 -4.14
N TRP A 393 -7.04 10.94 -3.53
CA TRP A 393 -6.81 9.52 -3.22
C TRP A 393 -6.60 8.70 -4.49
N THR A 394 -7.53 8.79 -5.45
CA THR A 394 -7.42 8.06 -6.74
C THR A 394 -6.18 8.50 -7.50
N THR A 395 -5.84 9.78 -7.40
CA THR A 395 -4.66 10.36 -8.06
C THR A 395 -3.36 9.81 -7.47
N TYR A 396 -3.27 9.69 -6.15
CA TYR A 396 -2.13 9.08 -5.49
C TYR A 396 -1.94 7.63 -5.96
N ARG A 397 -3.02 6.84 -5.99
CA ARG A 397 -2.97 5.46 -6.45
C ARG A 397 -2.46 5.36 -7.89
N LEU A 398 -2.98 6.18 -8.80
CA LEU A 398 -2.51 6.22 -10.19
C LEU A 398 -1.02 6.55 -10.28
N LEU A 399 -0.54 7.50 -9.48
CA LEU A 399 0.87 7.86 -9.44
C LEU A 399 1.75 6.69 -8.97
N GLU A 400 1.32 5.93 -7.95
CA GLU A 400 2.04 4.73 -7.51
C GLU A 400 2.11 3.67 -8.61
N GLU A 401 0.98 3.37 -9.27
CA GLU A 401 0.93 2.42 -10.39
C GLU A 401 1.90 2.85 -11.51
N LEU A 402 1.87 4.14 -11.89
CA LEU A 402 2.80 4.70 -12.88
C LEU A 402 4.26 4.59 -12.44
N LEU A 403 4.58 4.92 -11.18
CA LEU A 403 5.94 4.85 -10.63
C LEU A 403 6.50 3.41 -10.64
N LEU A 404 5.64 2.41 -10.41
CA LEU A 404 6.01 0.99 -10.37
C LEU A 404 6.19 0.35 -11.76
N GLU A 405 5.37 0.72 -12.75
CA GLU A 405 5.34 0.05 -14.06
C GLU A 405 6.34 0.59 -15.09
N ARG A 406 6.83 1.81 -14.87
CA ARG A 406 7.57 2.56 -15.88
C ARG A 406 9.04 2.15 -16.02
N SER A 407 9.59 2.50 -17.19
CA SER A 407 11.02 2.40 -17.48
C SER A 407 11.76 3.76 -17.54
N THR A 408 11.02 4.87 -17.46
CA THR A 408 11.54 6.25 -17.52
C THR A 408 10.82 7.16 -16.51
N PRO A 409 11.44 8.27 -16.06
CA PRO A 409 10.80 9.26 -15.18
C PRO A 409 9.50 9.84 -15.76
N LEU A 410 8.63 10.36 -14.90
CA LEU A 410 7.40 11.04 -15.31
C LEU A 410 7.75 12.38 -15.98
N ALA A 411 6.88 12.84 -16.87
CA ALA A 411 6.93 14.16 -17.44
C ALA A 411 6.76 15.20 -16.31
N ALA A 412 7.81 15.98 -16.08
CA ALA A 412 7.89 16.94 -14.98
C ALA A 412 6.83 18.06 -15.02
N ASP A 413 6.07 18.18 -16.11
CA ASP A 413 4.94 19.10 -16.24
C ASP A 413 3.60 18.48 -15.78
N GLY A 414 3.61 17.25 -15.28
CA GLY A 414 2.42 16.52 -14.84
C GLY A 414 1.57 15.97 -15.99
N SER A 415 2.04 16.02 -17.24
CA SER A 415 1.25 15.56 -18.39
C SER A 415 0.96 14.07 -18.39
N ASP A 416 1.72 13.26 -17.65
CA ASP A 416 1.45 11.81 -17.49
C ASP A 416 0.24 11.51 -16.59
N CYS A 417 -0.15 12.46 -15.74
CA CYS A 417 -1.41 12.39 -15.01
C CYS A 417 -2.41 13.44 -15.51
N ALA A 418 -2.16 14.05 -16.67
CA ALA A 418 -3.23 14.66 -17.44
C ALA A 418 -4.20 13.53 -17.81
N PRO A 419 -5.51 13.74 -17.61
CA PRO A 419 -6.47 12.74 -17.99
C PRO A 419 -6.27 12.40 -19.47
N ALA A 420 -6.10 11.12 -19.76
CA ALA A 420 -6.37 10.63 -21.10
C ALA A 420 -7.75 11.18 -21.49
N ALA A 421 -7.91 11.62 -22.75
CA ALA A 421 -9.23 12.05 -23.22
C ALA A 421 -10.26 10.98 -22.79
N PRO A 422 -11.37 11.38 -22.14
CA PRO A 422 -12.20 10.46 -21.38
C PRO A 422 -12.54 9.25 -22.23
N THR A 423 -12.09 8.08 -21.79
CA THR A 423 -12.56 6.83 -22.38
C THR A 423 -13.83 6.46 -21.63
N LEU A 424 -14.91 7.16 -21.96
CA LEU A 424 -16.25 6.68 -21.63
C LEU A 424 -16.42 5.34 -22.34
N THR A 425 -16.22 4.23 -21.63
CA THR A 425 -16.57 2.89 -22.15
C THR A 425 -18.07 2.67 -21.95
N PHE A 426 -18.87 3.63 -22.40
CA PHE A 426 -20.27 3.42 -22.66
C PHE A 426 -20.40 2.96 -24.10
N PRO A 427 -21.34 2.06 -24.42
CA PRO A 427 -21.73 1.84 -25.79
C PRO A 427 -21.98 3.19 -26.47
N VAL A 428 -21.17 3.52 -27.48
CA VAL A 428 -21.34 4.76 -28.22
C VAL A 428 -22.61 4.69 -29.05
N ALA A 429 -23.13 5.87 -29.45
CA ALA A 429 -24.38 5.94 -30.18
C ALA A 429 -24.40 4.99 -31.39
N ASP A 430 -25.40 4.12 -31.42
CA ASP A 430 -25.63 3.10 -32.45
C ASP A 430 -24.61 1.94 -32.49
N GLU A 431 -23.91 1.69 -31.38
CA GLU A 431 -23.05 0.51 -31.20
C GLU A 431 -23.87 -0.76 -30.92
N GLU A 432 -23.43 -1.88 -31.51
CA GLU A 432 -23.90 -3.23 -31.14
C GLU A 432 -23.00 -3.78 -30.02
N VAL A 433 -23.59 -4.03 -28.85
CA VAL A 433 -22.90 -4.54 -27.66
C VAL A 433 -23.14 -6.04 -27.56
N PRO A 434 -22.11 -6.89 -27.66
CA PRO A 434 -22.26 -8.33 -27.50
C PRO A 434 -22.60 -8.67 -26.05
N ILE A 435 -23.62 -9.49 -25.83
CA ILE A 435 -24.01 -9.99 -24.51
C ILE A 435 -24.18 -11.52 -24.50
N SER A 436 -23.92 -12.13 -23.35
CA SER A 436 -23.91 -13.59 -23.14
C SER A 436 -25.30 -14.24 -23.07
N GLY A 437 -26.39 -13.44 -23.11
CA GLY A 437 -27.78 -13.91 -23.11
C GLY A 437 -28.76 -12.90 -22.50
N ASP A 438 -30.03 -13.29 -22.42
CA ASP A 438 -31.06 -12.50 -21.71
C ASP A 438 -30.73 -12.39 -20.21
N GLY A 439 -30.90 -11.20 -19.64
CA GLY A 439 -30.55 -10.90 -18.25
C GLY A 439 -29.06 -10.71 -17.99
N ALA A 440 -28.22 -10.61 -19.03
CA ALA A 440 -26.81 -10.30 -18.88
C ALA A 440 -26.63 -8.93 -18.20
N GLN A 441 -25.66 -8.85 -17.28
CA GLN A 441 -25.25 -7.58 -16.71
C GLN A 441 -24.31 -6.89 -17.70
N ILE A 442 -24.60 -5.65 -18.05
CA ILE A 442 -23.61 -4.75 -18.64
C ILE A 442 -23.08 -3.88 -17.52
N THR A 443 -21.75 -3.83 -17.45
CA THR A 443 -21.02 -2.91 -16.59
C THR A 443 -20.78 -1.62 -17.35
N PHE A 444 -21.16 -0.50 -16.75
CA PHE A 444 -20.75 0.82 -17.21
C PHE A 444 -19.64 1.32 -16.29
N THR A 445 -18.51 1.70 -16.90
CA THR A 445 -17.39 2.31 -16.16
C THR A 445 -17.30 3.76 -16.56
N TRP A 446 -17.43 4.65 -15.58
CA TRP A 446 -17.16 6.06 -15.77
C TRP A 446 -15.80 6.39 -15.15
N ASP A 447 -14.80 6.58 -16.00
CA ASP A 447 -13.45 6.95 -15.58
C ASP A 447 -13.43 8.40 -15.03
N GLU A 448 -12.86 8.54 -13.84
CA GLU A 448 -12.76 9.75 -12.99
C GLU A 448 -11.84 10.83 -13.54
N THR A 449 -11.05 10.50 -14.56
CA THR A 449 -9.86 11.29 -14.91
C THR A 449 -10.22 12.71 -15.33
N SER A 450 -11.39 12.95 -15.93
CA SER A 450 -11.93 14.30 -16.11
C SER A 450 -13.44 14.34 -15.85
N ASP A 451 -13.86 15.06 -14.80
CA ASP A 451 -15.25 15.51 -14.70
C ASP A 451 -15.52 16.44 -15.90
N PRO A 452 -16.38 16.08 -16.86
CA PRO A 452 -16.69 16.94 -17.99
C PRO A 452 -17.37 18.26 -17.57
N PHE A 453 -17.67 18.42 -16.28
CA PHE A 453 -18.39 19.54 -15.68
C PHE A 453 -17.62 20.26 -14.57
N ASP A 454 -16.28 20.12 -14.52
CA ASP A 454 -15.43 21.12 -13.86
C ASP A 454 -15.64 22.47 -14.56
N GLY A 455 -16.64 23.22 -14.09
CA GLY A 455 -16.83 24.61 -14.47
C GLY A 455 -15.57 25.39 -14.08
N GLU A 456 -15.11 26.28 -14.97
CA GLU A 456 -13.99 27.21 -14.72
C GLU A 456 -14.17 28.09 -13.44
N ASP A 457 -15.31 27.99 -12.74
CA ASP A 457 -15.65 28.81 -11.58
C ASP A 457 -15.34 28.17 -10.21
N GLY A 458 -14.84 26.93 -10.17
CA GLY A 458 -14.37 26.32 -8.92
C GLY A 458 -15.46 26.11 -7.85
N THR A 459 -16.73 26.14 -8.23
CA THR A 459 -17.84 25.88 -7.30
C THR A 459 -18.38 24.45 -7.45
N LEU A 460 -17.66 23.48 -6.87
CA LEU A 460 -18.13 22.09 -6.80
C LEU A 460 -18.75 21.83 -5.42
N ASN A 461 -20.08 21.82 -5.35
CA ASN A 461 -20.80 21.02 -4.36
C ASN A 461 -20.95 19.61 -4.95
N ASP A 462 -20.66 18.57 -4.15
CA ASP A 462 -21.12 17.18 -4.26
C ASP A 462 -21.83 16.81 -5.57
N SER A 463 -21.06 16.51 -6.61
CA SER A 463 -21.62 16.08 -7.89
C SER A 463 -21.96 14.59 -7.83
N PHE A 464 -23.10 14.29 -7.20
CA PHE A 464 -23.81 13.04 -7.46
C PHE A 464 -24.38 13.10 -8.87
N TYR A 465 -24.21 12.05 -9.66
CA TYR A 465 -24.82 11.96 -10.99
C TYR A 465 -25.95 10.96 -10.95
N GLN A 466 -27.07 11.26 -11.63
CA GLN A 466 -28.12 10.29 -11.81
C GLN A 466 -27.91 9.59 -13.15
N PHE A 467 -27.53 8.31 -13.10
CA PHE A 467 -27.55 7.45 -14.27
C PHE A 467 -28.95 6.84 -14.41
N THR A 468 -29.47 6.78 -15.64
CA THR A 468 -30.71 6.09 -15.94
C THR A 468 -30.59 5.31 -17.23
N LEU A 469 -30.89 4.02 -17.18
CA LEU A 469 -31.00 3.16 -18.35
C LEU A 469 -32.48 2.99 -18.71
N PHE A 470 -32.80 3.25 -19.96
CA PHE A 470 -34.12 3.11 -20.55
C PHE A 470 -34.14 1.97 -21.54
N SER A 471 -35.19 1.15 -21.48
CA SER A 471 -35.51 0.19 -22.55
C SER A 471 -36.28 0.89 -23.67
N CYS A 472 -35.97 0.53 -24.92
CA CYS A 472 -36.64 1.08 -26.10
C CYS A 472 -37.67 0.10 -26.68
N GLN A 473 -38.86 0.58 -27.00
CA GLN A 473 -39.83 -0.10 -27.85
C GLN A 473 -39.95 0.66 -29.18
N GLY A 474 -39.17 0.23 -30.18
CA GLY A 474 -39.03 0.97 -31.44
C GLY A 474 -38.23 2.26 -31.22
N ASP A 475 -38.84 3.40 -31.54
CA ASP A 475 -38.23 4.73 -31.33
C ASP A 475 -38.57 5.34 -29.95
N ASP A 476 -39.43 4.69 -29.16
CA ASP A 476 -39.80 5.16 -27.82
C ASP A 476 -38.89 4.55 -26.75
N CYS A 477 -38.05 5.38 -26.13
CA CYS A 477 -37.10 4.99 -25.07
C CYS A 477 -37.41 5.74 -23.76
N SER A 478 -38.68 5.78 -23.36
CA SER A 478 -39.16 6.48 -22.16
C SER A 478 -39.26 5.61 -20.91
N THR A 479 -39.16 4.29 -21.02
CA THR A 479 -39.31 3.37 -19.89
C THR A 479 -37.96 3.12 -19.22
N ALA A 480 -37.72 3.79 -18.08
CA ALA A 480 -36.55 3.53 -17.23
C ALA A 480 -36.64 2.11 -16.63
N ILE A 481 -35.58 1.33 -16.83
CA ILE A 481 -35.44 -0.03 -16.29
C ILE A 481 -34.41 -0.10 -15.15
N PHE A 482 -33.54 0.90 -15.08
CA PHE A 482 -32.58 1.07 -14.01
C PHE A 482 -32.32 2.57 -13.82
N ALA A 483 -32.22 3.01 -12.57
CA ALA A 483 -31.80 4.36 -12.23
C ALA A 483 -31.04 4.31 -10.91
N SER A 484 -29.89 4.96 -10.86
CA SER A 484 -29.11 5.09 -9.65
C SER A 484 -28.45 6.46 -9.57
N ALA A 485 -28.16 6.90 -8.35
CA ALA A 485 -27.40 8.10 -8.07
C ALA A 485 -26.01 7.64 -7.65
N GLU A 486 -25.02 7.83 -8.51
CA GLU A 486 -23.69 7.26 -8.33
C GLU A 486 -22.62 8.33 -8.43
N GLN A 487 -21.47 8.01 -7.83
CA GLN A 487 -20.25 8.79 -7.98
C GLN A 487 -19.48 8.36 -9.24
N PRO A 488 -18.58 9.23 -9.75
CA PRO A 488 -17.49 8.81 -10.63
C PRO A 488 -16.82 7.49 -10.19
N GLY A 489 -16.32 6.69 -11.12
CA GLY A 489 -15.65 5.42 -10.80
C GLY A 489 -16.56 4.26 -10.38
N THR A 490 -17.86 4.50 -10.19
CA THR A 490 -18.79 3.45 -9.78
C THR A 490 -19.11 2.51 -10.93
N LEU A 491 -18.91 1.21 -10.70
CA LEU A 491 -19.36 0.14 -11.60
C LEU A 491 -20.88 0.01 -11.52
N ILE A 492 -21.57 0.35 -12.61
CA ILE A 492 -23.03 0.21 -12.67
C ILE A 492 -23.37 -1.08 -13.41
N GLU A 493 -24.03 -2.02 -12.73
CA GLU A 493 -24.52 -3.26 -13.32
C GLU A 493 -26.03 -3.15 -13.62
N ALA A 494 -26.40 -3.32 -14.89
CA ALA A 494 -27.79 -3.36 -15.30
C ALA A 494 -28.10 -4.58 -16.17
N GLY A 495 -29.20 -5.27 -15.84
CA GLY A 495 -29.70 -6.41 -16.60
C GLY A 495 -30.29 -5.97 -17.94
N VAL A 496 -29.74 -6.51 -19.03
CA VAL A 496 -30.22 -6.28 -20.40
C VAL A 496 -30.64 -7.58 -21.08
N ASN A 497 -31.46 -7.48 -22.11
CA ASN A 497 -31.97 -8.60 -22.88
C ASN A 497 -31.43 -8.55 -24.30
N CYS A 498 -31.41 -9.70 -24.94
CA CYS A 498 -30.86 -9.96 -26.25
C CYS A 498 -31.68 -9.29 -27.37
N GLY A 499 -31.00 -8.67 -28.34
CA GLY A 499 -31.65 -8.02 -29.49
C GLY A 499 -32.51 -6.81 -29.13
N GLN A 500 -32.31 -6.23 -27.95
CA GLN A 500 -33.04 -5.06 -27.48
C GLN A 500 -32.21 -3.80 -27.66
N ARG A 501 -32.90 -2.70 -27.92
CA ARG A 501 -32.30 -1.36 -27.96
C ARG A 501 -32.50 -0.67 -26.61
N TYR A 502 -31.47 0.02 -26.17
CA TYR A 502 -31.45 0.77 -24.93
C TYR A 502 -30.99 2.21 -25.17
N ARG A 503 -31.38 3.09 -24.26
CA ARG A 503 -30.88 4.46 -24.15
C ARG A 503 -30.36 4.64 -22.74
N TRP A 504 -29.14 5.11 -22.57
CA TRP A 504 -28.66 5.54 -21.27
C TRP A 504 -28.64 7.08 -21.22
N ALA A 505 -28.85 7.63 -20.03
CA ALA A 505 -28.77 9.06 -19.79
C ALA A 505 -28.09 9.34 -18.45
N LEU A 506 -27.29 10.39 -18.42
CA LEU A 506 -26.61 10.90 -17.23
C LEU A 506 -27.11 12.32 -16.95
N TRP A 507 -27.48 12.58 -15.70
CA TRP A 507 -27.95 13.88 -15.22
C TRP A 507 -27.03 14.38 -14.09
N ALA A 508 -26.77 15.68 -14.03
CA ALA A 508 -25.93 16.27 -12.99
C ALA A 508 -26.83 16.91 -11.92
N ARG A 509 -26.83 16.43 -10.67
CA ARG A 509 -27.89 16.77 -9.68
C ARG A 509 -28.13 18.26 -9.39
N SER A 510 -27.21 19.17 -9.74
CA SER A 510 -27.43 20.62 -9.66
C SER A 510 -28.48 21.16 -10.66
N ASP A 511 -28.84 20.37 -11.67
CA ASP A 511 -29.72 20.72 -12.79
C ASP A 511 -31.23 20.57 -12.53
N GLU A 512 -31.65 19.99 -11.38
CA GLU A 512 -33.06 19.94 -10.96
C GLU A 512 -33.71 21.35 -10.84
N SER A 513 -32.88 22.41 -10.85
CA SER A 513 -33.31 23.80 -10.80
C SER A 513 -33.60 24.49 -12.15
N GLY A 514 -33.50 23.81 -13.32
CA GLY A 514 -34.23 24.28 -14.51
C GLY A 514 -33.58 24.21 -15.90
N VAL A 515 -32.68 23.27 -16.20
CA VAL A 515 -32.31 22.96 -17.60
C VAL A 515 -33.13 21.76 -18.09
N PRO A 516 -33.82 21.82 -19.25
CA PRO A 516 -34.65 20.72 -19.71
C PRO A 516 -33.82 19.71 -20.53
N GLY A 517 -33.21 18.71 -19.89
CA GLY A 517 -32.64 17.53 -20.59
C GLY A 517 -31.42 16.90 -19.90
N PRO A 518 -31.09 15.63 -20.22
CA PRO A 518 -29.92 14.94 -19.67
C PRO A 518 -28.63 15.58 -20.16
N THR A 519 -27.60 15.51 -19.34
CA THR A 519 -26.28 16.11 -19.62
C THR A 519 -25.49 15.30 -20.65
N ALA A 520 -25.66 13.97 -20.64
CA ALA A 520 -25.17 13.08 -21.69
C ALA A 520 -26.17 11.95 -21.93
N GLU A 521 -26.29 11.48 -23.17
CA GLU A 521 -27.09 10.31 -23.53
C GLU A 521 -26.60 9.65 -24.80
N ALA A 522 -26.79 8.33 -24.91
CA ALA A 522 -26.60 7.61 -26.16
C ALA A 522 -27.51 6.37 -26.23
N PHE A 523 -27.55 5.75 -27.41
CA PHE A 523 -28.33 4.55 -27.70
C PHE A 523 -27.40 3.40 -28.07
N PHE A 524 -27.76 2.18 -27.67
CA PHE A 524 -27.07 0.97 -28.11
C PHE A 524 -28.04 -0.18 -28.31
N THR A 525 -27.60 -1.19 -29.06
CA THR A 525 -28.37 -2.43 -29.26
C THR A 525 -27.56 -3.62 -28.77
N THR A 526 -28.19 -4.57 -28.10
CA THR A 526 -27.51 -5.79 -27.66
C THR A 526 -27.50 -6.84 -28.78
N ALA A 527 -26.32 -7.33 -29.12
CA ALA A 527 -26.16 -8.48 -30.01
C ALA A 527 -26.00 -9.75 -29.18
N CYS A 528 -26.69 -10.82 -29.57
CA CYS A 528 -26.47 -12.13 -28.95
C CYS A 528 -25.22 -12.75 -29.57
N GLU A 529 -24.13 -12.74 -28.83
CA GLU A 529 -22.94 -13.48 -29.22
C GLU A 529 -22.75 -14.62 -28.21
N GLU A 530 -22.57 -15.86 -28.68
CA GLU A 530 -22.01 -16.92 -27.82
C GLU A 530 -20.53 -16.60 -27.59
N VAL A 531 -20.25 -15.61 -26.75
CA VAL A 531 -18.88 -15.32 -26.30
C VAL A 531 -18.46 -16.47 -25.41
N ARG A 532 -17.67 -17.37 -25.98
CA ARG A 532 -16.88 -18.30 -25.16
C ARG A 532 -15.60 -17.58 -24.79
N ALA A 533 -15.22 -17.62 -23.52
CA ALA A 533 -13.89 -17.26 -23.05
C ALA A 533 -12.82 -17.91 -23.97
N GLY A 534 -11.68 -17.24 -24.13
CA GLY A 534 -10.56 -17.72 -24.94
C GLY A 534 -9.94 -19.01 -24.40
N ALA A 535 -8.62 -19.04 -24.24
CA ALA A 535 -7.99 -20.15 -23.55
C ALA A 535 -8.38 -20.15 -22.06
N LEU A 536 -8.79 -21.31 -21.53
CA LEU A 536 -9.08 -21.51 -20.12
C LEU A 536 -8.36 -22.78 -19.65
N ASP A 537 -7.56 -22.67 -18.60
CA ASP A 537 -6.93 -23.78 -17.90
C ASP A 537 -7.53 -23.88 -16.49
N PHE A 538 -7.93 -25.08 -16.09
CA PHE A 538 -8.64 -25.32 -14.83
C PHE A 538 -8.08 -26.53 -14.09
N CYS A 539 -7.77 -26.41 -12.79
CA CYS A 539 -7.29 -27.52 -11.96
C CYS A 539 -8.26 -27.82 -10.81
N PHE A 540 -8.67 -29.09 -10.65
CA PHE A 540 -9.30 -29.55 -9.41
C PHE A 540 -8.24 -29.99 -8.42
N ALA A 541 -8.29 -29.47 -7.19
CA ALA A 541 -7.57 -29.99 -6.02
C ALA A 541 -8.60 -30.64 -5.09
N VAL A 542 -8.67 -31.98 -5.10
CA VAL A 542 -9.71 -32.72 -4.37
C VAL A 542 -9.12 -33.46 -3.18
N ASP A 543 -9.67 -33.18 -2.01
CA ASP A 543 -9.43 -33.96 -0.80
C ASP A 543 -9.96 -35.38 -1.01
N THR A 544 -9.10 -36.36 -0.74
CA THR A 544 -9.47 -37.78 -0.79
C THR A 544 -9.15 -38.49 0.51
N THR A 545 -9.12 -37.80 1.65
CA THR A 545 -8.87 -38.44 2.95
C THR A 545 -10.12 -39.13 3.49
N GLY A 546 -9.98 -39.77 4.65
CA GLY A 546 -11.05 -40.58 5.21
C GLY A 546 -12.31 -39.78 5.56
N SER A 547 -12.15 -38.51 5.97
CA SER A 547 -13.22 -37.58 6.34
C SER A 547 -14.19 -37.33 5.18
N MET A 548 -13.67 -37.28 3.95
CA MET A 548 -14.43 -37.10 2.71
C MET A 548 -15.41 -38.26 2.40
N GLY A 549 -15.44 -39.33 3.19
CA GLY A 549 -16.35 -40.47 3.00
C GLY A 549 -17.81 -40.12 2.69
N PRO A 550 -18.47 -39.21 3.44
CA PRO A 550 -19.84 -38.78 3.17
C PRO A 550 -19.97 -37.88 1.94
N TYR A 551 -18.90 -37.22 1.50
CA TYR A 551 -18.93 -36.13 0.52
C TYR A 551 -18.36 -36.50 -0.85
N ILE A 552 -17.50 -37.52 -0.95
CA ILE A 552 -16.73 -37.82 -2.17
C ILE A 552 -17.61 -38.14 -3.38
N ALA A 553 -18.78 -38.76 -3.17
CA ALA A 553 -19.73 -39.02 -4.25
C ALA A 553 -20.37 -37.71 -4.77
N ALA A 554 -20.70 -36.78 -3.87
CA ALA A 554 -21.23 -35.46 -4.25
C ALA A 554 -20.15 -34.60 -4.92
N ALA A 555 -18.91 -34.64 -4.42
CA ALA A 555 -17.76 -33.95 -5.02
C ALA A 555 -17.52 -34.41 -6.46
N LYS A 556 -17.58 -35.73 -6.74
CA LYS A 556 -17.47 -36.26 -8.11
C LYS A 556 -18.57 -35.77 -9.04
N VAL A 557 -19.82 -35.70 -8.54
CA VAL A 557 -20.96 -35.20 -9.32
C VAL A 557 -20.78 -33.71 -9.62
N ALA A 558 -20.42 -32.91 -8.62
CA ALA A 558 -20.18 -31.47 -8.78
C ALA A 558 -19.01 -31.20 -9.74
N ALA A 559 -17.87 -31.87 -9.57
CA ALA A 559 -16.72 -31.73 -10.45
C ALA A 559 -17.08 -32.11 -11.91
N THR A 560 -17.87 -33.16 -12.11
CA THR A 560 -18.33 -33.56 -13.46
C THR A 560 -19.23 -32.49 -14.09
N ALA A 561 -20.11 -31.86 -13.30
CA ALA A 561 -20.96 -30.77 -13.79
C ALA A 561 -20.13 -29.53 -14.19
N ILE A 562 -19.16 -29.16 -13.35
CA ILE A 562 -18.25 -28.03 -13.60
C ILE A 562 -17.44 -28.25 -14.88
N VAL A 563 -17.00 -29.48 -15.17
CA VAL A 563 -16.34 -29.79 -16.47
C VAL A 563 -17.26 -29.51 -17.64
N GLY A 564 -18.56 -29.82 -17.53
CA GLY A 564 -19.54 -29.46 -18.56
C GLY A 564 -19.59 -27.95 -18.78
N GLU A 565 -19.73 -27.19 -17.69
CA GLU A 565 -19.78 -25.72 -17.72
C GLU A 565 -18.51 -25.11 -18.32
N VAL A 566 -17.31 -25.57 -17.91
CA VAL A 566 -16.01 -25.10 -18.44
C VAL A 566 -15.94 -25.24 -19.97
N PHE A 567 -16.43 -26.36 -20.51
CA PHE A 567 -16.41 -26.61 -21.95
C PHE A 567 -17.53 -25.91 -22.72
N GLU A 568 -18.59 -25.46 -22.04
CA GLU A 568 -19.62 -24.60 -22.62
C GLU A 568 -19.13 -23.15 -22.72
N VAL A 569 -18.44 -22.65 -21.68
CA VAL A 569 -18.03 -21.25 -21.57
C VAL A 569 -16.68 -20.93 -22.21
N SER A 570 -15.85 -21.92 -22.55
CA SER A 570 -14.54 -21.68 -23.19
C SER A 570 -14.46 -22.29 -24.60
N SER A 571 -13.81 -21.55 -25.51
CA SER A 571 -13.50 -22.00 -26.87
C SER A 571 -12.25 -22.88 -26.92
N SER A 572 -11.39 -22.80 -25.89
CA SER A 572 -10.18 -23.61 -25.76
C SER A 572 -9.95 -24.04 -24.30
N PRO A 573 -10.80 -24.91 -23.72
CA PRO A 573 -10.66 -25.40 -22.35
C PRO A 573 -9.60 -26.50 -22.23
N ARG A 574 -8.85 -26.51 -21.12
CA ARG A 574 -8.16 -27.70 -20.60
C ARG A 574 -8.41 -27.86 -19.12
N VAL A 575 -8.62 -29.09 -18.68
CA VAL A 575 -8.88 -29.39 -17.27
C VAL A 575 -7.89 -30.43 -16.76
N ALA A 576 -7.30 -30.16 -15.60
CA ALA A 576 -6.53 -31.07 -14.80
C ALA A 576 -7.34 -31.56 -13.59
N VAL A 577 -7.13 -32.82 -13.20
CA VAL A 577 -7.75 -33.42 -12.02
C VAL A 577 -6.65 -33.92 -11.12
N THR A 578 -6.55 -33.35 -9.92
CA THR A 578 -5.58 -33.74 -8.91
C THR A 578 -6.29 -34.08 -7.61
N ASP A 579 -5.62 -34.84 -6.77
CA ASP A 579 -6.05 -35.11 -5.41
C ASP A 579 -4.92 -35.02 -4.40
N TYR A 580 -5.28 -34.71 -3.17
CA TYR A 580 -4.37 -34.69 -2.05
C TYR A 580 -4.94 -35.49 -0.88
N ARG A 581 -4.02 -35.85 0.01
CA ARG A 581 -4.19 -36.48 1.32
C ARG A 581 -3.05 -36.01 2.20
N ASP A 582 -2.88 -36.62 3.36
CA ASP A 582 -1.71 -36.34 4.18
C ASP A 582 -0.38 -36.85 3.64
N TYR A 583 0.68 -36.28 4.17
CA TYR A 583 2.01 -36.83 4.04
C TYR A 583 2.05 -38.27 4.60
N PRO A 584 2.72 -39.23 3.92
CA PRO A 584 2.72 -40.64 4.31
C PRO A 584 3.62 -40.95 5.51
N LEU A 585 3.49 -40.17 6.58
CA LEU A 585 4.34 -40.24 7.76
C LEU A 585 3.59 -39.79 9.01
N SER A 586 3.90 -40.44 10.14
CA SER A 586 3.28 -40.17 11.44
C SER A 586 3.74 -38.81 12.00
N PRO A 587 2.87 -38.03 12.65
CA PRO A 587 1.48 -38.35 13.05
C PRO A 587 0.38 -38.06 12.02
N TRP A 588 0.72 -37.51 10.85
CA TRP A 588 -0.22 -36.95 9.87
C TRP A 588 -0.90 -38.00 9.01
N GLY A 589 -0.12 -38.86 8.35
CA GLY A 589 -0.66 -39.86 7.43
C GLY A 589 -0.02 -41.23 7.57
N GLY A 590 -0.59 -42.17 6.83
CA GLY A 590 -0.21 -43.57 6.82
C GLY A 590 0.57 -43.98 5.57
N THR A 591 1.04 -45.23 5.57
CA THR A 591 1.61 -45.83 4.37
C THR A 591 0.55 -45.90 3.27
N GLY A 592 0.76 -45.14 2.19
CA GLY A 592 -0.15 -45.08 1.03
C GLY A 592 -0.82 -43.72 0.82
N ASP A 593 -0.63 -42.77 1.74
CA ASP A 593 -1.06 -41.38 1.55
C ASP A 593 -0.03 -40.60 0.73
N TYR A 594 -0.43 -39.42 0.27
CA TYR A 594 0.37 -38.54 -0.56
C TYR A 594 -0.15 -37.10 -0.45
N PRO A 595 0.75 -36.11 -0.38
CA PRO A 595 0.35 -34.70 -0.29
C PRO A 595 -0.16 -34.13 -1.63
N PHE A 596 0.06 -34.85 -2.74
CA PHE A 596 -0.42 -34.48 -4.07
C PHE A 596 -0.34 -35.68 -5.02
N ASN A 597 -1.29 -35.80 -5.93
CA ASN A 597 -1.29 -36.78 -6.99
C ASN A 597 -2.12 -36.30 -8.20
N ILE A 598 -1.65 -36.63 -9.40
CA ILE A 598 -2.31 -36.26 -10.66
C ILE A 598 -3.16 -37.44 -11.12
N ARG A 599 -4.46 -37.25 -11.25
CA ARG A 599 -5.39 -38.22 -11.84
C ARG A 599 -5.51 -38.05 -13.35
N THR A 600 -5.56 -36.80 -13.78
CA THR A 600 -5.58 -36.39 -15.18
C THR A 600 -4.74 -35.12 -15.30
N ASN A 601 -3.74 -35.13 -16.18
CA ASN A 601 -3.01 -33.91 -16.52
C ASN A 601 -3.91 -32.95 -17.34
N PHE A 602 -3.50 -31.73 -17.63
CA PHE A 602 -4.31 -30.80 -18.44
C PHE A 602 -4.74 -31.44 -19.77
N SER A 603 -6.03 -31.75 -19.89
CA SER A 603 -6.59 -32.42 -21.06
C SER A 603 -7.72 -31.61 -21.68
N THR A 604 -7.88 -31.73 -23.00
CA THR A 604 -9.03 -31.23 -23.75
C THR A 604 -10.10 -32.32 -23.93
N ASP A 605 -9.86 -33.56 -23.49
CA ASP A 605 -10.80 -34.67 -23.63
C ASP A 605 -11.69 -34.78 -22.39
N GLN A 606 -12.94 -34.31 -22.50
CA GLN A 606 -13.92 -34.40 -21.42
C GLN A 606 -14.08 -35.82 -20.87
N THR A 607 -13.93 -36.85 -21.72
CA THR A 607 -14.05 -38.24 -21.29
C THR A 607 -12.89 -38.63 -20.39
N GLU A 608 -11.67 -38.21 -20.73
CA GLU A 608 -10.47 -38.44 -19.91
C GLU A 608 -10.56 -37.71 -18.57
N ILE A 609 -11.02 -36.46 -18.58
CA ILE A 609 -11.20 -35.64 -17.37
C ILE A 609 -12.24 -36.28 -16.44
N VAL A 610 -13.41 -36.64 -16.97
CA VAL A 610 -14.47 -37.28 -16.20
C VAL A 610 -14.00 -38.64 -15.66
N ASN A 611 -13.25 -39.42 -16.44
CA ASN A 611 -12.65 -40.66 -15.94
C ASN A 611 -11.67 -40.40 -14.78
N GLY A 612 -10.87 -39.33 -14.86
CA GLY A 612 -10.01 -38.86 -13.76
C GLY A 612 -10.81 -38.58 -12.49
N ILE A 613 -11.87 -37.79 -12.59
CA ILE A 613 -12.79 -37.49 -11.48
C ILE A 613 -13.40 -38.78 -10.91
N GLN A 614 -13.89 -39.67 -11.77
CA GLN A 614 -14.50 -40.93 -11.32
C GLN A 614 -13.48 -41.88 -10.68
N SER A 615 -12.18 -41.73 -11.00
CA SER A 615 -11.09 -42.52 -10.40
C SER A 615 -10.72 -42.10 -8.97
N LEU A 616 -11.16 -40.92 -8.51
CA LEU A 616 -10.88 -40.44 -7.16
C LEU A 616 -11.35 -41.46 -6.11
N ASN A 617 -10.49 -41.81 -5.18
CA ASN A 617 -10.78 -42.83 -4.18
C ASN A 617 -10.24 -42.40 -2.83
N LEU A 618 -10.99 -42.73 -1.79
CA LEU A 618 -10.60 -42.40 -0.42
C LEU A 618 -9.29 -43.09 -0.06
N GLY A 619 -8.46 -42.37 0.68
CA GLY A 619 -7.32 -42.83 1.45
C GLY A 619 -7.56 -42.63 2.92
N PHE A 620 -6.47 -42.45 3.65
CA PHE A 620 -6.51 -42.15 5.07
C PHE A 620 -5.97 -40.73 5.29
N GLY A 621 -6.45 -40.14 6.37
CA GLY A 621 -5.76 -39.10 7.13
C GLY A 621 -5.67 -39.64 8.56
N ALA A 622 -4.59 -39.35 9.28
CA ALA A 622 -4.40 -39.84 10.65
C ALA A 622 -4.76 -38.77 11.71
N ASP A 623 -5.05 -37.55 11.27
CA ASP A 623 -5.53 -36.42 12.05
C ASP A 623 -6.75 -35.73 11.39
N PHE A 624 -7.06 -34.50 11.83
CA PHE A 624 -8.23 -33.73 11.37
C PHE A 624 -7.85 -32.69 10.32
N GLU A 625 -6.73 -32.02 10.49
CA GLU A 625 -6.10 -31.15 9.50
C GLU A 625 -5.51 -31.97 8.35
N GLU A 626 -5.48 -31.40 7.14
CA GLU A 626 -5.05 -32.09 5.91
C GLU A 626 -3.98 -31.31 5.13
N SER A 627 -3.25 -31.97 4.23
CA SER A 627 -2.21 -31.33 3.38
C SER A 627 -2.78 -30.50 2.20
N VAL A 628 -3.66 -29.56 2.52
CA VAL A 628 -4.34 -28.68 1.57
C VAL A 628 -3.36 -27.78 0.81
N TYR A 629 -2.33 -27.24 1.50
CA TYR A 629 -1.39 -26.30 0.88
C TYR A 629 -0.52 -27.00 -0.17
N ALA A 630 -0.07 -28.22 0.08
CA ALA A 630 0.59 -29.06 -0.91
C ALA A 630 -0.34 -29.35 -2.10
N GLY A 631 -1.62 -29.65 -1.85
CA GLY A 631 -2.61 -29.85 -2.91
C GLY A 631 -2.70 -28.64 -3.85
N LEU A 632 -2.79 -27.43 -3.27
CA LEU A 632 -2.87 -26.17 -4.02
C LEU A 632 -1.56 -25.84 -4.75
N ILE A 633 -0.41 -25.91 -4.07
CA ILE A 633 0.90 -25.68 -4.69
C ILE A 633 1.17 -26.69 -5.81
N GLY A 634 0.72 -27.94 -5.65
CA GLY A 634 0.77 -28.95 -6.69
C GLY A 634 0.03 -28.54 -7.97
N CYS A 635 -1.15 -27.92 -7.85
CA CYS A 635 -1.83 -27.32 -9.01
C CYS A 635 -1.09 -26.09 -9.55
N ILE A 636 -0.56 -25.21 -8.68
CA ILE A 636 0.09 -23.95 -9.08
C ILE A 636 1.42 -24.20 -9.81
N LEU A 637 2.33 -24.94 -9.19
CA LEU A 637 3.71 -25.16 -9.65
C LEU A 637 3.91 -26.50 -10.37
N GLY A 638 2.87 -27.34 -10.44
CA GLY A 638 2.93 -28.68 -11.01
C GLY A 638 3.65 -29.72 -10.13
N ARG A 639 4.06 -29.33 -8.91
CA ARG A 639 4.63 -30.19 -7.87
C ARG A 639 4.60 -29.49 -6.50
N PRO A 640 4.28 -30.19 -5.39
CA PRO A 640 4.19 -29.60 -4.05
C PRO A 640 5.51 -29.56 -3.27
N GLY A 641 6.65 -29.95 -3.84
CA GLY A 641 7.95 -29.96 -3.15
C GLY A 641 8.70 -31.30 -3.20
N PHE A 642 9.67 -31.47 -2.29
CA PHE A 642 10.70 -32.51 -2.37
C PHE A 642 10.19 -33.96 -2.18
N PHE A 643 9.07 -34.16 -1.48
CA PHE A 643 8.51 -35.50 -1.20
C PHE A 643 7.63 -36.05 -2.33
N TYR A 644 7.29 -35.24 -3.33
CA TYR A 644 6.54 -35.70 -4.49
C TYR A 644 7.46 -36.31 -5.54
N THR A 645 7.26 -37.59 -5.83
CA THR A 645 8.04 -38.36 -6.82
C THR A 645 7.22 -38.76 -8.06
N GLY A 646 6.00 -38.25 -8.16
CA GLY A 646 5.10 -38.50 -9.28
C GLY A 646 5.40 -37.61 -10.51
N PRO A 647 4.62 -37.77 -11.58
CA PRO A 647 4.73 -36.91 -12.76
C PRO A 647 4.35 -35.47 -12.43
N SER A 648 5.01 -34.49 -13.05
CA SER A 648 4.62 -33.08 -12.91
C SER A 648 3.38 -32.76 -13.73
N LEU A 649 2.58 -31.81 -13.23
CA LEU A 649 1.49 -31.24 -14.03
C LEU A 649 2.09 -30.45 -15.20
N ASP A 650 1.44 -30.51 -16.35
CA ASP A 650 1.83 -29.68 -17.49
C ASP A 650 1.70 -28.20 -17.10
N PRO A 651 2.58 -27.33 -17.62
CA PRO A 651 2.54 -25.92 -17.29
C PRO A 651 1.24 -25.27 -17.78
N TRP A 652 0.73 -24.34 -16.96
CA TRP A 652 -0.35 -23.45 -17.36
C TRP A 652 0.02 -22.67 -18.63
N ARG A 653 -0.95 -22.51 -19.53
CA ARG A 653 -0.78 -21.69 -20.71
C ARG A 653 -0.68 -20.22 -20.33
N ALA A 654 0.22 -19.50 -20.98
CA ALA A 654 0.44 -18.09 -20.70
C ALA A 654 -0.80 -17.25 -21.05
N GLU A 655 -1.50 -17.62 -22.13
CA GLU A 655 -2.67 -16.93 -22.65
C GLU A 655 -4.00 -17.36 -22.03
N ALA A 656 -3.98 -18.32 -21.10
CA ALA A 656 -5.20 -18.85 -20.49
C ALA A 656 -5.62 -18.05 -19.26
N ILE A 657 -6.93 -17.92 -19.08
CA ILE A 657 -7.51 -17.69 -17.75
C ILE A 657 -7.24 -18.95 -16.92
N LYS A 658 -6.68 -18.78 -15.71
CA LYS A 658 -6.22 -19.88 -14.86
C LYS A 658 -7.04 -19.93 -13.59
N ALA A 659 -7.65 -21.07 -13.31
CA ALA A 659 -8.46 -21.25 -12.11
C ALA A 659 -8.21 -22.58 -11.40
N ILE A 660 -8.25 -22.55 -10.07
CA ILE A 660 -8.21 -23.74 -9.21
C ILE A 660 -9.48 -23.80 -8.37
N ILE A 661 -10.12 -24.97 -8.30
CA ILE A 661 -11.15 -25.26 -7.30
C ILE A 661 -10.62 -26.26 -6.28
N LEU A 662 -10.67 -25.83 -5.02
CA LEU A 662 -10.44 -26.68 -3.85
C LEU A 662 -11.73 -27.36 -3.41
N MET A 663 -11.69 -28.69 -3.25
CA MET A 663 -12.81 -29.48 -2.74
C MET A 663 -12.36 -30.32 -1.54
N GLY A 664 -12.62 -29.86 -0.31
CA GLY A 664 -12.29 -30.58 0.93
C GLY A 664 -13.23 -30.28 2.08
N ASP A 665 -13.13 -31.04 3.17
CA ASP A 665 -13.97 -30.92 4.36
C ASP A 665 -13.20 -30.58 5.65
N ALA A 666 -11.88 -30.45 5.56
CA ALA A 666 -10.97 -30.17 6.67
C ALA A 666 -10.08 -28.93 6.43
N PRO A 667 -9.60 -28.28 7.49
CA PRO A 667 -8.64 -27.18 7.39
C PRO A 667 -7.22 -27.68 7.01
N PRO A 668 -6.35 -26.78 6.50
CA PRO A 668 -4.94 -27.09 6.24
C PRO A 668 -4.18 -27.39 7.54
N HIS A 669 -3.11 -28.19 7.45
CA HIS A 669 -2.03 -28.10 8.44
C HIS A 669 -1.33 -26.74 8.35
N GLU A 670 -1.03 -26.13 9.50
CA GLU A 670 -0.43 -24.79 9.56
C GLU A 670 0.64 -24.67 10.66
N PRO A 671 1.93 -24.46 10.30
CA PRO A 671 2.49 -24.62 8.96
C PRO A 671 2.39 -26.07 8.46
N GLU A 672 2.34 -26.25 7.15
CA GLU A 672 2.22 -27.57 6.55
C GLU A 672 3.51 -28.41 6.79
N PRO A 673 3.38 -29.66 7.26
CA PRO A 673 4.51 -30.54 7.52
C PRO A 673 5.38 -30.75 6.29
N GLU A 674 6.69 -30.88 6.49
CA GLU A 674 7.72 -31.12 5.46
C GLU A 674 7.91 -29.99 4.43
N SER A 675 6.83 -29.39 3.91
CA SER A 675 6.90 -28.28 2.95
C SER A 675 7.14 -26.94 3.63
N GLY A 676 6.65 -26.77 4.87
CA GLY A 676 6.67 -25.49 5.57
C GLY A 676 5.70 -24.45 4.98
N TYR A 677 4.79 -24.86 4.08
CA TYR A 677 3.85 -23.92 3.48
C TYR A 677 2.89 -23.33 4.52
N VAL A 678 2.57 -22.07 4.32
CA VAL A 678 1.55 -21.31 5.05
C VAL A 678 0.64 -20.64 4.03
N LEU A 679 -0.54 -20.17 4.45
CA LEU A 679 -1.51 -19.56 3.54
C LEU A 679 -0.90 -18.44 2.69
N ALA A 680 -0.12 -17.55 3.31
CA ALA A 680 0.52 -16.42 2.63
C ALA A 680 1.39 -16.89 1.44
N GLY A 681 2.26 -17.89 1.66
CA GLY A 681 3.10 -18.43 0.58
C GLY A 681 2.31 -19.10 -0.55
N VAL A 682 1.16 -19.71 -0.24
CA VAL A 682 0.27 -20.26 -1.29
C VAL A 682 -0.39 -19.14 -2.11
N VAL A 683 -0.79 -18.05 -1.45
CA VAL A 683 -1.35 -16.86 -2.10
C VAL A 683 -0.31 -16.18 -2.99
N ASP A 684 0.92 -16.01 -2.48
CA ASP A 684 2.03 -15.40 -3.24
C ASP A 684 2.33 -16.18 -4.52
N GLU A 685 2.40 -17.51 -4.43
CA GLU A 685 2.65 -18.37 -5.60
C GLU A 685 1.48 -18.36 -6.60
N ALA A 686 0.24 -18.30 -6.11
CA ALA A 686 -0.94 -18.18 -6.97
C ALA A 686 -0.94 -16.84 -7.71
N ASN A 687 -0.62 -15.73 -7.02
CA ASN A 687 -0.52 -14.39 -7.60
C ASN A 687 0.62 -14.31 -8.63
N ALA A 688 1.80 -14.84 -8.30
CA ALA A 688 2.93 -14.92 -9.23
C ALA A 688 2.60 -15.74 -10.50
N GLY A 689 1.73 -16.75 -10.36
CA GLY A 689 1.23 -17.55 -11.48
C GLY A 689 0.09 -16.91 -12.27
N GLY A 690 -0.50 -15.81 -11.79
CA GLY A 690 -1.72 -15.20 -12.33
C GLY A 690 -2.93 -16.15 -12.26
N ILE A 691 -3.13 -16.81 -11.13
CA ILE A 691 -4.15 -17.85 -10.92
C ILE A 691 -5.23 -17.36 -9.96
N SER A 692 -6.49 -17.40 -10.38
CA SER A 692 -7.64 -17.13 -9.50
C SER A 692 -8.02 -18.39 -8.70
N THR A 693 -8.15 -18.27 -7.38
CA THR A 693 -8.53 -19.39 -6.50
C THR A 693 -9.98 -19.24 -6.03
N VAL A 694 -10.78 -20.30 -6.13
CA VAL A 694 -12.18 -20.32 -5.65
C VAL A 694 -12.38 -21.45 -4.65
N THR A 695 -12.83 -21.11 -3.44
CA THR A 695 -13.12 -22.07 -2.38
C THR A 695 -14.61 -22.45 -2.38
N ALA A 696 -14.94 -23.69 -2.75
CA ALA A 696 -16.31 -24.20 -2.67
C ALA A 696 -16.60 -24.71 -1.24
N LYS A 697 -17.03 -23.83 -0.33
CA LYS A 697 -17.43 -24.25 1.04
C LYS A 697 -18.89 -24.74 1.06
N SER A 698 -19.09 -25.97 1.54
CA SER A 698 -20.38 -26.67 1.81
C SER A 698 -21.13 -27.26 0.60
N LEU A 699 -20.85 -28.53 0.27
CA LEU A 699 -21.70 -29.40 -0.57
C LEU A 699 -22.95 -29.91 0.19
N GLY A 700 -23.63 -29.03 0.93
CA GLY A 700 -24.83 -29.35 1.70
C GLY A 700 -26.15 -29.14 0.96
N SER A 701 -26.16 -28.45 -0.20
CA SER A 701 -27.42 -28.05 -0.84
C SER A 701 -27.34 -27.88 -2.37
N GLY A 702 -26.77 -28.83 -3.11
CA GLY A 702 -27.10 -29.08 -4.52
C GLY A 702 -27.01 -27.92 -5.54
N SER A 703 -26.42 -26.77 -5.21
CA SER A 703 -26.17 -25.66 -6.14
C SER A 703 -24.72 -25.69 -6.57
N SER A 704 -24.45 -25.81 -7.88
CA SER A 704 -23.12 -25.56 -8.44
C SER A 704 -22.73 -24.10 -8.20
N PRO A 705 -21.44 -23.79 -7.97
CA PRO A 705 -20.94 -22.43 -8.08
C PRO A 705 -21.26 -21.91 -9.49
N ASP A 706 -21.76 -20.67 -9.62
CA ASP A 706 -22.00 -20.07 -10.93
C ASP A 706 -20.66 -19.74 -11.60
N LEU A 707 -20.16 -20.65 -12.44
CA LEU A 707 -18.89 -20.49 -13.15
C LEU A 707 -18.90 -19.26 -14.08
N ARG A 708 -20.08 -18.78 -14.52
CA ARG A 708 -20.20 -17.59 -15.36
C ARG A 708 -19.95 -16.31 -14.56
N ALA A 709 -20.30 -16.27 -13.29
CA ALA A 709 -19.95 -15.16 -12.40
C ALA A 709 -18.44 -15.11 -12.13
N VAL A 710 -17.78 -16.27 -11.99
CA VAL A 710 -16.32 -16.39 -11.77
C VAL A 710 -15.51 -15.98 -13.00
N LEU A 711 -15.99 -16.31 -14.21
CA LEU A 711 -15.32 -15.93 -15.46
C LEU A 711 -15.66 -14.50 -15.89
N GLY A 712 -16.85 -13.98 -15.54
CA GLY A 712 -17.24 -12.60 -15.80
C GLY A 712 -16.31 -11.56 -15.15
N SER A 713 -15.73 -11.87 -13.99
CA SER A 713 -14.72 -11.01 -13.33
C SER A 713 -13.30 -11.17 -13.89
N ALA A 714 -13.03 -12.21 -14.69
CA ALA A 714 -11.70 -12.51 -15.24
C ALA A 714 -11.54 -12.09 -16.72
N VAL A 715 -12.65 -11.70 -17.38
CA VAL A 715 -12.65 -11.19 -18.76
C VAL A 715 -12.74 -9.67 -18.71
N ASP A 716 -11.65 -9.02 -18.29
CA ASP A 716 -11.42 -7.62 -18.63
C ASP A 716 -10.75 -7.57 -20.02
N PRO A 717 -11.41 -7.02 -21.06
CA PRO A 717 -10.82 -6.89 -22.39
C PRO A 717 -9.72 -5.82 -22.49
N SER A 718 -9.39 -5.09 -21.40
CA SER A 718 -8.31 -4.10 -21.38
C SER A 718 -6.89 -4.68 -21.29
N VAL A 719 -6.75 -5.99 -21.05
CA VAL A 719 -5.45 -6.68 -20.95
C VAL A 719 -5.21 -7.52 -22.22
N CYS A 720 -4.84 -6.87 -23.32
CA CYS A 720 -4.24 -7.47 -24.51
C CYS A 720 -3.31 -6.49 -25.24
#